data_AF-A0A8C3T815-F1
#
_entry.id   AF-A0A8C3T815-F1
#
_cell.length_a   1.000
_cell.length_b   1.000
_cell.length_c   1.000
_cell.angle_alpha   90.00
_cell.angle_beta   90.00
_cell.angle_gamma   90.00
#
_symmetry.space_group_name_H-M   'P 1'
#
loop_
_entity.id
_entity.type
_entity.pdbx_description
1 polymer ?
#
loop_
_entity_poly.entity_id
_entity_poly.type
_entity_poly.pdbx_seq_one_letter_code
_entity_poly.pdbx_strand_id
1 'polypeptide(L)'
;MSPTKKQDPLLFQHEIKQESGSGKKKVSTKKQKIDNVAALVDEPHIHATTYIPLMDNSDLNPLVEKREVADMAKQDITEAIQKSGAKKLKNETDKENAEVKFKDFLLAMKSMIFTEDEALCVVELLKEKSSVIQDALQKASKGESAATIHQLQEKDKMLAALKEEAVVAKDQCKQLTQELVAEKERSNLVTTKMRERINLLEKEHGSFQSKIHVSYQENQGMKMKFQQLREQMEAEIGHLKQENGILRDAVSTSTNQMESKQSSELNKFRQDCARLVNELTEKNNKLQQEELQKKNAEQTIGQLKVQQQEAERRWEEIQAYLRKRVAEHEAAQQDVQNKLVAKDSEIQSLHSKLTDTIVSKQQLEQRMLQIMEAEQKRVTAEDSVQLQVQELMEQKEALKAQLQKFHSQMAAQTSASVLAEELHKVIAEKDKQMKQVEDSLVNEHANLTGKEEELKVVQNMNFSLKAEVQKLQALTNEQAVAAHELERMQKSIHIKDDKIRALEEQLQGQLAQVSDRREEFKILKDQNEALQLEVQNLKALLSEQVNKELLEQMERSITEKDDKIKTVEELLEAGLIQVANREEELKALRAENSSLKKEVQSLHIEQSEQISFESVVEELQKVIREKDGKIKSVEELLEAEVLKVANKEKTVQVSITSQVKDLQNLLMGKEEQMKTMEALLEEKEKDIAKKGEWLQSRQDTITHLTSKVQELEQQNLEQLQQVSAVLQVQDLESLLKGKEEQVKKMEAELEERGREITTKGNQLQEAREENESFKAQIQELKQETCKQASLAVRSDELLQVIAGKETEITSLRNELGSLKNAVEQQRKKNNDLREKNWKAMEALASTEKLLQDKVNKTAKERQQYLETAAMETRALLQKLFPEVSLPSNLSHSEWIHGFEKTAREYLREASGSEEVKVMEQKLKEAEEMHIMLQLECEKYKAVLAETEGILQRLQRSVEEEESKWKIKVEESQKELKQMRSSVGSLEHEIERLKEEIKEAETLKKEREHLEGELEKAEIERSTYVSEVRELKDLLTELQKKLDDSYSEAVRQNEELNLLKTQLNDTLAKLKIDQSERQKVAGDLPKAQESLVSLEREIGKAAGDANVIENSGGCSEPELTEKRLNLAVSLSQDVGHLKKLVVSISQMLSKGKEHYQLVE
;
A
#
# COMPACT_ATOMS: atom_id res chain seq x y z
N MET A 1 27.74 57.81 46.65
CA MET A 1 29.03 57.95 45.95
C MET A 1 28.75 58.03 44.45
N SER A 2 28.81 59.22 43.89
CA SER A 2 28.72 59.50 42.43
C SER A 2 30.05 59.13 41.72
N PRO A 3 30.26 59.26 40.38
CA PRO A 3 29.33 59.71 39.31
C PRO A 3 29.45 59.00 37.90
N THR A 4 28.44 59.26 37.04
CA THR A 4 28.47 59.54 35.55
C THR A 4 28.79 58.43 34.52
N LYS A 5 28.20 58.35 33.30
CA LYS A 5 27.62 59.38 32.39
C LYS A 5 26.82 58.74 31.21
N LYS A 6 25.63 59.32 30.89
CA LYS A 6 25.02 59.65 29.55
C LYS A 6 24.63 58.49 28.58
N GLN A 7 23.53 58.51 27.81
CA GLN A 7 22.55 59.55 27.40
C GLN A 7 21.30 58.90 26.73
N ASP A 8 20.08 59.37 27.04
CA ASP A 8 18.83 59.20 26.24
C ASP A 8 18.78 60.24 25.08
N PRO A 9 17.82 60.15 24.11
CA PRO A 9 16.45 60.73 24.25
C PRO A 9 15.33 59.83 23.64
N LEU A 10 14.17 59.56 24.26
CA LEU A 10 13.01 60.39 24.66
C LEU A 10 12.03 60.83 23.53
N LEU A 11 10.74 60.78 23.90
CA LEU A 11 9.54 61.54 23.44
C LEU A 11 8.58 60.85 22.46
N PHE A 12 7.24 60.95 22.51
CA PHE A 12 6.17 61.56 23.35
C PHE A 12 4.89 60.72 22.99
N GLN A 13 4.03 60.24 23.90
CA GLN A 13 2.72 60.82 24.29
C GLN A 13 1.81 61.15 23.07
N HIS A 14 0.52 60.82 22.96
CA HIS A 14 -0.55 60.97 23.95
C HIS A 14 -1.89 60.44 23.37
N GLU A 15 -2.91 60.31 24.24
CA GLU A 15 -4.37 60.52 24.01
C GLU A 15 -5.21 59.31 23.51
N ILE A 16 -6.36 58.89 24.07
CA ILE A 16 -7.35 59.36 25.08
C ILE A 16 -8.08 58.09 25.62
N LYS A 17 -8.03 57.74 26.92
CA LYS A 17 -9.04 57.98 28.01
C LYS A 17 -10.51 57.60 27.68
N GLN A 18 -11.08 56.60 28.39
CA GLN A 18 -12.08 56.73 29.50
C GLN A 18 -13.47 57.22 29.01
N GLU A 19 -14.64 56.73 29.43
CA GLU A 19 -15.06 55.97 30.60
C GLU A 19 -16.56 55.58 30.44
N SER A 20 -16.94 54.49 31.11
CA SER A 20 -18.20 54.24 31.86
C SER A 20 -19.56 54.89 31.48
N GLY A 21 -20.62 54.07 31.63
CA GLY A 21 -21.82 54.53 32.35
C GLY A 21 -23.21 54.31 31.72
N SER A 22 -23.86 53.20 32.12
CA SER A 22 -25.27 53.05 32.53
C SER A 22 -26.43 53.85 31.87
N GLY A 23 -27.55 53.16 31.58
CA GLY A 23 -28.87 53.75 31.84
C GLY A 23 -30.10 53.27 31.04
N LYS A 24 -30.79 52.25 31.55
CA LYS A 24 -32.26 52.18 31.80
C LYS A 24 -33.27 52.79 30.79
N LYS A 25 -34.20 51.93 30.30
CA LYS A 25 -35.69 51.90 30.54
C LYS A 25 -36.58 51.61 29.31
N LYS A 26 -37.45 50.59 29.49
CA LYS A 26 -38.91 50.48 29.19
C LYS A 26 -39.37 50.56 27.71
N VAL A 27 -40.39 49.84 27.20
CA VAL A 27 -41.44 48.93 27.72
C VAL A 27 -42.22 48.34 26.53
N SER A 28 -42.64 47.06 26.63
CA SER A 28 -43.92 46.46 26.17
C SER A 28 -44.28 46.49 24.66
N THR A 29 -44.89 45.48 24.03
CA THR A 29 -46.08 44.72 24.47
C THR A 29 -46.33 43.52 23.51
N LYS A 30 -46.72 42.37 24.07
CA LYS A 30 -47.81 41.43 23.65
C LYS A 30 -48.05 41.17 22.14
N LYS A 31 -48.30 39.94 21.69
CA LYS A 31 -49.23 38.95 22.26
C LYS A 31 -49.14 37.61 21.48
N GLN A 32 -49.16 36.50 22.23
CA GLN A 32 -49.95 35.25 22.07
C GLN A 32 -49.86 34.41 20.78
N LYS A 33 -50.01 33.08 20.77
CA LYS A 33 -49.95 31.94 21.73
C LYS A 33 -50.50 30.72 20.93
N ILE A 34 -49.98 29.51 21.21
CA ILE A 34 -50.73 28.21 21.34
C ILE A 34 -51.20 27.54 20.03
N ASP A 35 -51.15 26.21 19.81
CA ASP A 35 -50.75 24.99 20.55
C ASP A 35 -50.57 23.87 19.47
N ASN A 36 -49.55 23.00 19.52
CA ASN A 36 -49.45 21.67 20.16
C ASN A 36 -50.20 20.47 19.49
N VAL A 37 -49.48 19.34 19.45
CA VAL A 37 -49.89 17.90 19.50
C VAL A 37 -49.87 17.05 18.21
N ALA A 38 -48.78 16.25 18.12
CA ALA A 38 -48.64 14.78 18.03
C ALA A 38 -49.05 13.92 16.80
N ALA A 39 -48.13 12.96 16.56
CA ALA A 39 -48.31 11.51 16.35
C ALA A 39 -48.34 10.90 14.92
N LEU A 40 -47.40 9.95 14.77
CA LEU A 40 -47.45 8.65 14.08
C LEU A 40 -47.52 8.54 12.54
N VAL A 41 -46.47 7.88 12.02
CA VAL A 41 -46.45 6.73 11.07
C VAL A 41 -47.06 6.92 9.67
N ASP A 42 -46.19 6.84 8.65
CA ASP A 42 -46.32 5.85 7.56
C ASP A 42 -45.03 5.77 6.71
N GLU A 43 -44.46 4.58 6.65
CA GLU A 43 -43.81 3.99 5.45
C GLU A 43 -44.96 3.70 4.44
N PRO A 44 -44.83 3.49 3.09
CA PRO A 44 -43.69 2.86 2.42
C PRO A 44 -43.46 3.07 0.86
N HIS A 45 -42.41 2.39 0.34
CA HIS A 45 -42.26 1.66 -0.96
C HIS A 45 -41.98 2.32 -2.36
N ILE A 46 -40.80 1.95 -2.89
CA ILE A 46 -40.37 1.36 -4.20
C ILE A 46 -41.05 1.71 -5.57
N HIS A 47 -40.18 1.81 -6.60
CA HIS A 47 -40.33 1.63 -8.07
C HIS A 47 -40.88 2.84 -8.86
N ALA A 48 -40.50 3.14 -10.11
CA ALA A 48 -39.54 2.65 -11.11
C ALA A 48 -39.45 3.73 -12.22
N THR A 49 -38.34 3.82 -12.96
CA THR A 49 -38.37 4.47 -14.29
C THR A 49 -37.50 3.72 -15.28
N THR A 50 -38.12 3.33 -16.39
CA THR A 50 -37.58 2.61 -17.54
C THR A 50 -37.71 3.53 -18.77
N TYR A 51 -36.67 3.56 -19.63
CA TYR A 51 -36.74 3.76 -21.11
C TYR A 51 -37.14 5.17 -21.63
N ILE A 52 -36.59 5.84 -22.67
CA ILE A 52 -35.52 5.65 -23.70
C ILE A 52 -35.17 7.07 -24.32
N PRO A 53 -34.53 7.26 -25.51
CA PRO A 53 -33.24 7.94 -25.65
C PRO A 53 -33.31 9.21 -26.51
N LEU A 54 -32.18 9.89 -26.76
CA LEU A 54 -31.63 10.11 -28.11
C LEU A 54 -30.44 11.08 -28.08
N MET A 55 -29.67 10.96 -29.16
CA MET A 55 -28.32 11.40 -29.45
C MET A 55 -28.08 12.92 -29.57
N ASP A 56 -26.78 13.19 -29.56
CA ASP A 56 -26.01 14.14 -30.36
C ASP A 56 -25.77 15.58 -29.86
N ASN A 57 -24.48 15.78 -29.62
CA ASN A 57 -23.67 16.97 -29.85
C ASN A 57 -24.22 17.88 -30.96
N SER A 58 -24.08 19.20 -30.77
CA SER A 58 -23.31 20.02 -31.70
C SER A 58 -23.03 21.40 -31.12
N ASP A 59 -21.76 21.79 -31.25
CA ASP A 59 -21.24 23.12 -31.03
C ASP A 59 -21.81 24.19 -31.97
N LEU A 60 -21.68 25.41 -31.48
CA LEU A 60 -22.05 26.67 -32.10
C LEU A 60 -21.32 26.94 -33.42
N ASN A 61 -22.11 27.14 -34.46
CA ASN A 61 -21.74 27.89 -35.67
C ASN A 61 -21.74 29.40 -35.36
N PRO A 62 -20.96 30.23 -36.07
CA PRO A 62 -21.60 31.21 -36.98
C PRO A 62 -20.68 31.50 -38.19
N LEU A 63 -21.06 32.06 -39.34
CA LEU A 63 -22.20 32.73 -39.96
C LEU A 63 -21.74 32.82 -41.44
N VAL A 64 -22.55 32.66 -42.49
CA VAL A 64 -23.35 33.74 -43.12
C VAL A 64 -24.18 33.09 -44.23
N GLU A 65 -25.51 33.17 -44.06
CA GLU A 65 -26.56 33.57 -45.01
C GLU A 65 -26.44 33.17 -46.51
N LYS A 66 -27.48 32.67 -47.20
CA LYS A 66 -28.94 32.85 -47.03
C LYS A 66 -29.72 31.89 -47.96
N ARG A 67 -30.78 31.27 -47.40
CA ARG A 67 -32.17 31.12 -47.90
C ARG A 67 -32.44 30.54 -49.31
N GLU A 68 -33.44 29.70 -49.55
CA GLU A 68 -34.66 29.39 -48.79
C GLU A 68 -35.32 28.10 -49.34
N VAL A 69 -35.75 27.24 -48.42
CA VAL A 69 -37.09 26.62 -48.34
C VAL A 69 -37.59 25.66 -49.43
N ALA A 70 -37.78 24.41 -49.02
CA ALA A 70 -39.03 23.63 -48.98
C ALA A 70 -38.74 22.16 -49.33
N ASP A 71 -38.55 21.26 -48.37
CA ASP A 71 -39.57 20.59 -47.55
C ASP A 71 -40.17 19.33 -48.21
N MET A 72 -40.30 18.31 -47.35
CA MET A 72 -41.16 17.13 -47.43
C MET A 72 -40.79 15.92 -48.32
N ALA A 73 -40.34 14.89 -47.60
CA ALA A 73 -41.06 13.63 -47.39
C ALA A 73 -40.84 12.43 -48.33
N LYS A 74 -40.36 11.38 -47.66
CA LYS A 74 -40.39 9.95 -47.97
C LYS A 74 -41.80 9.47 -48.37
N GLN A 75 -41.90 8.47 -49.24
CA GLN A 75 -42.14 7.06 -48.89
C GLN A 75 -42.47 6.21 -50.14
N ASP A 76 -41.78 5.08 -50.24
CA ASP A 76 -42.31 3.71 -50.31
C ASP A 76 -43.48 3.29 -51.24
N ILE A 77 -43.28 2.06 -51.76
CA ILE A 77 -44.24 1.03 -52.20
C ILE A 77 -44.72 1.04 -53.67
N THR A 78 -44.15 0.08 -54.39
CA THR A 78 -44.77 -1.05 -55.12
C THR A 78 -46.15 -0.91 -55.79
N GLU A 79 -46.19 -1.52 -56.99
CA GLU A 79 -47.32 -2.17 -57.71
C GLU A 79 -47.89 -1.51 -58.99
N ALA A 80 -47.68 -2.27 -60.09
CA ALA A 80 -48.68 -2.73 -61.06
C ALA A 80 -49.33 -1.76 -62.09
N ILE A 81 -48.91 -1.95 -63.35
CA ILE A 81 -49.74 -2.34 -64.52
C ILE A 81 -50.98 -1.46 -64.85
N GLN A 82 -50.99 -0.74 -66.00
CA GLN A 82 -51.63 -1.14 -67.29
C GLN A 82 -51.88 0.05 -68.28
N LYS A 83 -51.45 -0.17 -69.55
CA LYS A 83 -52.09 0.13 -70.87
C LYS A 83 -52.51 1.55 -71.36
N SER A 84 -52.39 1.63 -72.70
CA SER A 84 -53.03 2.51 -73.71
C SER A 84 -52.20 3.72 -74.14
N GLY A 85 -52.12 4.13 -75.40
CA GLY A 85 -52.83 3.79 -76.64
C GLY A 85 -52.58 4.94 -77.64
N ALA A 86 -52.34 4.60 -78.91
CA ALA A 86 -51.87 5.50 -79.98
C ALA A 86 -52.87 6.61 -80.42
N LYS A 87 -52.33 7.67 -81.04
CA LYS A 87 -52.97 8.53 -82.09
C LYS A 87 -51.87 9.31 -82.84
N LYS A 88 -51.66 9.03 -84.15
CA LYS A 88 -52.08 9.80 -85.36
C LYS A 88 -51.50 11.22 -85.46
N LEU A 89 -51.02 11.79 -86.57
CA LEU A 89 -50.74 11.46 -87.99
C LEU A 89 -50.34 12.83 -88.61
N LYS A 90 -49.30 12.94 -89.45
CA LYS A 90 -49.34 13.84 -90.63
C LYS A 90 -48.22 13.52 -91.63
N ASN A 91 -48.66 13.30 -92.86
CA ASN A 91 -47.87 12.98 -94.06
C ASN A 91 -47.08 14.19 -94.56
N GLU A 92 -45.96 13.93 -95.24
CA GLU A 92 -45.71 14.50 -96.56
C GLU A 92 -44.90 13.50 -97.41
N THR A 93 -45.19 13.52 -98.70
CA THR A 93 -44.81 12.53 -99.72
C THR A 93 -43.71 13.15 -100.55
N ASP A 94 -42.71 12.38 -101.00
CA ASP A 94 -42.17 12.57 -102.34
C ASP A 94 -41.56 11.27 -102.89
N LYS A 95 -41.85 11.04 -104.17
CA LYS A 95 -41.44 9.92 -105.01
C LYS A 95 -40.10 10.24 -105.66
N GLU A 96 -39.19 9.26 -105.75
CA GLU A 96 -38.60 8.84 -107.05
C GLU A 96 -37.76 7.56 -106.90
N ASN A 97 -37.90 6.67 -107.89
CA ASN A 97 -37.18 5.42 -108.06
C ASN A 97 -35.71 5.66 -108.49
N ALA A 98 -34.78 4.79 -108.09
CA ALA A 98 -34.04 3.88 -109.00
C ALA A 98 -32.79 3.24 -108.31
N GLU A 99 -32.65 1.91 -108.51
CA GLU A 99 -31.42 1.10 -108.37
C GLU A 99 -30.69 1.07 -107.01
N VAL A 100 -31.17 0.20 -106.11
CA VAL A 100 -30.37 -0.25 -104.95
C VAL A 100 -29.44 -1.38 -105.42
N LYS A 101 -28.13 -1.14 -105.38
CA LYS A 101 -27.10 -2.14 -105.72
C LYS A 101 -27.11 -3.26 -104.67
N PHE A 102 -26.82 -4.50 -105.05
CA PHE A 102 -26.75 -5.67 -104.14
C PHE A 102 -25.87 -5.43 -102.90
N LYS A 103 -24.86 -4.56 -103.04
CA LYS A 103 -23.99 -4.11 -101.94
C LYS A 103 -24.74 -3.29 -100.89
N ASP A 104 -25.70 -2.46 -101.30
CA ASP A 104 -26.53 -1.64 -100.43
C ASP A 104 -27.63 -2.47 -99.77
N PHE A 105 -28.10 -3.53 -100.44
CA PHE A 105 -28.96 -4.56 -99.82
C PHE A 105 -28.23 -5.31 -98.70
N LEU A 106 -26.98 -5.72 -98.90
CA LEU A 106 -26.17 -6.37 -97.87
C LEU A 106 -25.81 -5.42 -96.71
N LEU A 107 -25.55 -4.14 -97.00
CA LEU A 107 -25.32 -3.13 -95.97
C LEU A 107 -26.60 -2.83 -95.16
N ALA A 108 -27.77 -2.80 -95.80
CA ALA A 108 -29.06 -2.67 -95.14
C ALA A 108 -29.42 -3.91 -94.30
N MET A 109 -29.09 -5.12 -94.78
CA MET A 109 -29.23 -6.36 -94.01
C MET A 109 -28.31 -6.37 -92.78
N LYS A 110 -27.11 -5.81 -92.90
CA LYS A 110 -26.12 -5.74 -91.81
C LYS A 110 -26.50 -4.74 -90.72
N SER A 111 -27.30 -3.71 -91.05
CA SER A 111 -27.77 -2.70 -90.10
C SER A 111 -29.18 -2.98 -89.55
N MET A 112 -29.87 -4.02 -90.03
CA MET A 112 -31.18 -4.42 -89.55
C MET A 112 -31.08 -5.39 -88.36
N ILE A 113 -31.78 -5.08 -87.27
CA ILE A 113 -31.95 -6.00 -86.14
C ILE A 113 -33.20 -6.84 -86.45
N PHE A 114 -33.00 -8.11 -86.78
CA PHE A 114 -34.10 -9.05 -86.99
C PHE A 114 -34.64 -9.58 -85.66
N THR A 115 -35.95 -9.76 -85.56
CA THR A 115 -36.50 -10.70 -84.58
C THR A 115 -36.26 -12.15 -85.05
N GLU A 116 -36.24 -13.11 -84.12
CA GLU A 116 -35.88 -14.51 -84.42
C GLU A 116 -36.77 -15.14 -85.51
N ASP A 117 -38.05 -14.77 -85.55
CA ASP A 117 -39.01 -15.20 -86.58
C ASP A 117 -38.75 -14.57 -87.96
N GLU A 118 -38.31 -13.31 -88.02
CA GLU A 118 -37.99 -12.62 -89.27
C GLU A 118 -36.67 -13.14 -89.89
N ALA A 119 -35.69 -13.46 -89.03
CA ALA A 119 -34.44 -14.09 -89.46
C ALA A 119 -34.69 -15.49 -90.05
N LEU A 120 -35.60 -16.26 -89.47
CA LEU A 120 -36.00 -17.58 -89.97
C LEU A 120 -36.69 -17.50 -91.34
N CYS A 121 -37.60 -16.54 -91.54
CA CYS A 121 -38.26 -16.33 -92.84
C CYS A 121 -37.27 -15.96 -93.97
N VAL A 122 -36.26 -15.13 -93.68
CA VAL A 122 -35.22 -14.75 -94.65
C VAL A 122 -34.32 -15.95 -95.01
N VAL A 123 -34.00 -16.79 -94.03
CA VAL A 123 -33.22 -18.02 -94.25
C VAL A 123 -34.03 -19.06 -95.05
N GLU A 124 -35.33 -19.19 -94.82
CA GLU A 124 -36.20 -20.07 -95.62
C GLU A 124 -36.30 -19.62 -97.09
N LEU A 125 -36.47 -18.32 -97.34
CA LEU A 125 -36.50 -17.74 -98.70
C LEU A 125 -35.16 -17.92 -99.46
N LEU A 126 -34.03 -17.84 -98.76
CA LEU A 126 -32.71 -18.10 -99.33
C LEU A 126 -32.47 -19.59 -99.61
N LYS A 127 -32.98 -20.48 -98.74
CA LYS A 127 -32.95 -21.94 -98.99
C LYS A 127 -33.81 -22.34 -100.19
N GLU A 128 -34.98 -21.73 -100.35
CA GLU A 128 -35.89 -22.00 -101.47
C GLU A 128 -35.25 -21.64 -102.82
N LYS A 129 -34.54 -20.50 -102.89
CA LYS A 129 -33.76 -20.08 -104.06
C LYS A 129 -32.49 -20.92 -104.31
N SER A 130 -31.87 -21.47 -103.26
CA SER A 130 -30.69 -22.35 -103.36
C SER A 130 -31.03 -23.74 -103.94
N SER A 131 -32.24 -24.24 -103.70
CA SER A 131 -32.69 -25.55 -104.23
C SER A 131 -32.73 -25.58 -105.76
N VAL A 132 -33.11 -24.47 -106.40
CA VAL A 132 -33.17 -24.31 -107.86
C VAL A 132 -31.77 -24.31 -108.49
N ILE A 133 -30.75 -23.89 -107.75
CA ILE A 133 -29.33 -23.91 -108.19
C ILE A 133 -28.74 -25.32 -108.03
N GLN A 134 -29.18 -26.07 -107.02
CA GLN A 134 -28.72 -27.43 -106.73
C GLN A 134 -29.28 -28.47 -107.73
N ASP A 135 -30.52 -28.29 -108.20
CA ASP A 135 -31.15 -29.13 -109.23
C ASP A 135 -30.55 -28.95 -110.63
N ALA A 136 -30.00 -27.75 -110.94
CA ALA A 136 -29.28 -27.50 -112.18
C ALA A 136 -27.91 -28.20 -112.21
N LEU A 137 -27.28 -28.41 -111.04
CA LEU A 137 -25.98 -29.07 -110.89
C LEU A 137 -26.07 -30.61 -110.89
N GLN A 138 -27.18 -31.21 -110.43
CA GLN A 138 -27.35 -32.67 -110.43
C GLN A 138 -27.61 -33.29 -111.81
N LYS A 139 -28.02 -32.51 -112.82
CA LYS A 139 -28.26 -33.03 -114.19
C LYS A 139 -26.99 -33.19 -115.05
N ALA A 140 -25.81 -32.80 -114.55
CA ALA A 140 -24.56 -32.82 -115.31
C ALA A 140 -23.62 -34.00 -115.00
N SER A 141 -23.97 -34.93 -114.10
CA SER A 141 -23.08 -36.03 -113.71
C SER A 141 -23.71 -37.41 -113.92
N LYS A 142 -23.59 -37.93 -115.15
CA LYS A 142 -23.68 -39.37 -115.44
C LYS A 142 -22.51 -39.76 -116.34
N GLY A 143 -21.45 -40.29 -115.72
CA GLY A 143 -20.28 -40.83 -116.41
C GLY A 143 -19.15 -41.29 -115.45
N GLU A 144 -19.22 -42.56 -115.04
CA GLU A 144 -18.15 -43.52 -114.66
C GLU A 144 -16.94 -43.15 -113.77
N SER A 145 -16.75 -43.90 -112.65
CA SER A 145 -15.54 -44.71 -112.33
C SER A 145 -15.56 -45.23 -110.86
N ALA A 146 -15.13 -46.47 -110.62
CA ALA A 146 -15.05 -47.12 -109.30
C ALA A 146 -14.04 -46.46 -108.33
N ALA A 147 -13.08 -45.69 -108.84
CA ALA A 147 -12.13 -44.94 -108.00
C ALA A 147 -12.82 -43.84 -107.19
N THR A 148 -13.85 -43.21 -107.75
CA THR A 148 -14.64 -42.17 -107.09
C THR A 148 -15.47 -42.73 -105.94
N ILE A 149 -15.90 -44.00 -106.01
CA ILE A 149 -16.66 -44.68 -104.95
C ILE A 149 -15.76 -45.00 -103.75
N HIS A 150 -14.54 -45.49 -103.98
CA HIS A 150 -13.57 -45.72 -102.90
C HIS A 150 -13.13 -44.41 -102.22
N GLN A 151 -12.93 -43.35 -103.00
CA GLN A 151 -12.58 -42.02 -102.49
C GLN A 151 -13.75 -41.38 -101.72
N LEU A 152 -15.00 -41.67 -102.10
CA LEU A 152 -16.18 -41.28 -101.33
C LEU A 152 -16.27 -42.05 -100.00
N GLN A 153 -16.03 -43.37 -100.02
CA GLN A 153 -16.03 -44.19 -98.82
C GLN A 153 -14.93 -43.81 -97.81
N GLU A 154 -13.73 -43.47 -98.28
CA GLU A 154 -12.67 -42.95 -97.41
C GLU A 154 -13.03 -41.58 -96.83
N LYS A 155 -13.66 -40.69 -97.63
CA LYS A 155 -14.17 -39.41 -97.13
C LYS A 155 -15.32 -39.58 -96.14
N ASP A 156 -16.21 -40.54 -96.35
CA ASP A 156 -17.29 -40.87 -95.42
C ASP A 156 -16.74 -41.44 -94.10
N LYS A 157 -15.67 -42.25 -94.15
CA LYS A 157 -14.97 -42.75 -92.96
C LYS A 157 -14.27 -41.62 -92.18
N MET A 158 -13.61 -40.70 -92.88
CA MET A 158 -13.01 -39.50 -92.26
C MET A 158 -14.07 -38.57 -91.67
N LEU A 159 -15.22 -38.44 -92.33
CA LEU A 159 -16.34 -37.62 -91.86
C LEU A 159 -17.04 -38.26 -90.65
N ALA A 160 -17.10 -39.59 -90.57
CA ALA A 160 -17.56 -40.32 -89.39
C ALA A 160 -16.60 -40.12 -88.21
N ALA A 161 -15.28 -40.24 -88.42
CA ALA A 161 -14.27 -39.98 -87.40
C ALA A 161 -14.34 -38.52 -86.89
N LEU A 162 -14.45 -37.53 -87.79
CA LEU A 162 -14.62 -36.13 -87.40
C LEU A 162 -15.94 -35.87 -86.65
N LYS A 163 -17.02 -36.59 -86.96
CA LYS A 163 -18.28 -36.51 -86.19
C LYS A 163 -18.14 -37.11 -84.81
N GLU A 164 -17.44 -38.23 -84.67
CA GLU A 164 -17.13 -38.84 -83.37
C GLU A 164 -16.23 -37.91 -82.54
N GLU A 165 -15.18 -37.35 -83.13
CA GLU A 165 -14.33 -36.34 -82.48
C GLU A 165 -15.11 -35.08 -82.09
N ALA A 166 -16.04 -34.60 -82.93
CA ALA A 166 -16.91 -33.48 -82.59
C ALA A 166 -17.90 -33.80 -81.46
N VAL A 167 -18.37 -35.06 -81.35
CA VAL A 167 -19.21 -35.51 -80.23
C VAL A 167 -18.38 -35.59 -78.95
N VAL A 168 -17.16 -36.13 -79.01
CA VAL A 168 -16.23 -36.18 -77.87
C VAL A 168 -15.89 -34.77 -77.40
N ALA A 169 -15.55 -33.85 -78.31
CA ALA A 169 -15.29 -32.44 -77.98
C ALA A 169 -16.53 -31.75 -77.38
N LYS A 170 -17.73 -32.04 -77.91
CA LYS A 170 -18.99 -31.51 -77.36
C LYS A 170 -19.26 -32.03 -75.96
N ASP A 171 -19.00 -33.31 -75.70
CA ASP A 171 -19.22 -33.90 -74.39
C ASP A 171 -18.15 -33.45 -73.38
N GLN A 172 -16.91 -33.23 -73.80
CA GLN A 172 -15.87 -32.55 -73.00
C GLN A 172 -16.26 -31.10 -72.65
N CYS A 173 -16.79 -30.32 -73.61
CA CYS A 173 -17.29 -28.98 -73.33
C CYS A 173 -18.46 -28.98 -72.33
N LYS A 174 -19.37 -29.96 -72.42
CA LYS A 174 -20.46 -30.11 -71.42
C LYS A 174 -19.90 -30.45 -70.04
N GLN A 175 -18.92 -31.35 -69.96
CA GLN A 175 -18.30 -31.74 -68.70
C GLN A 175 -17.61 -30.53 -68.05
N LEU A 176 -16.80 -29.78 -68.79
CA LEU A 176 -16.16 -28.55 -68.31
C LEU A 176 -17.18 -27.49 -67.88
N THR A 177 -18.31 -27.39 -68.59
CA THR A 177 -19.41 -26.47 -68.21
C THR A 177 -20.06 -26.90 -66.89
N GLN A 178 -20.27 -28.20 -66.68
CA GLN A 178 -20.81 -28.73 -65.42
C GLN A 178 -19.83 -28.55 -64.26
N GLU A 179 -18.54 -28.80 -64.48
CA GLU A 179 -17.49 -28.56 -63.48
C GLU A 179 -17.38 -27.08 -63.12
N LEU A 180 -17.49 -26.16 -64.10
CA LEU A 180 -17.52 -24.72 -63.85
C LEU A 180 -18.73 -24.30 -63.00
N VAL A 181 -19.91 -24.87 -63.27
CA VAL A 181 -21.11 -24.60 -62.47
C VAL A 181 -20.95 -25.12 -61.04
N ALA A 182 -20.44 -26.33 -60.86
CA ALA A 182 -20.19 -26.91 -59.55
C ALA A 182 -19.13 -26.11 -58.76
N GLU A 183 -18.07 -25.63 -59.42
CA GLU A 183 -17.05 -24.78 -58.80
C GLU A 183 -17.61 -23.40 -58.43
N LYS A 184 -18.49 -22.83 -59.26
CA LYS A 184 -19.22 -21.60 -58.93
C LYS A 184 -20.12 -21.78 -57.71
N GLU A 185 -20.80 -22.91 -57.58
CA GLU A 185 -21.61 -23.24 -56.40
C GLU A 185 -20.75 -23.42 -55.13
N ARG A 186 -19.61 -24.12 -55.24
CA ARG A 186 -18.63 -24.21 -54.12
C ARG A 186 -18.10 -22.83 -53.73
N SER A 187 -17.73 -22.00 -54.70
CA SER A 187 -17.25 -20.63 -54.47
C SER A 187 -18.30 -19.80 -53.73
N ASN A 188 -19.56 -19.82 -54.18
CA ASN A 188 -20.66 -19.12 -53.53
C ASN A 188 -20.88 -19.58 -52.08
N LEU A 189 -20.76 -20.88 -51.80
CA LEU A 189 -20.86 -21.42 -50.45
C LEU A 189 -19.72 -20.90 -49.56
N VAL A 190 -18.49 -20.88 -50.09
CA VAL A 190 -17.33 -20.32 -49.37
C VAL A 190 -17.51 -18.83 -49.10
N THR A 191 -17.97 -18.05 -50.08
CA THR A 191 -18.28 -16.62 -49.90
C THR A 191 -19.37 -16.40 -48.86
N THR A 192 -20.39 -17.25 -48.81
CA THR A 192 -21.46 -17.17 -47.80
C THR A 192 -20.92 -17.45 -46.40
N LYS A 193 -20.11 -18.51 -46.24
CA LYS A 193 -19.47 -18.83 -44.96
C LYS A 193 -18.50 -17.73 -44.49
N MET A 194 -17.75 -17.13 -45.41
CA MET A 194 -16.89 -15.99 -45.09
C MET A 194 -17.70 -14.78 -44.61
N ARG A 195 -18.82 -14.48 -45.28
CA ARG A 195 -19.73 -13.40 -44.88
C ARG A 195 -20.34 -13.65 -43.49
N GLU A 196 -20.76 -14.87 -43.20
CA GLU A 196 -21.26 -15.25 -41.88
C GLU A 196 -20.19 -15.09 -40.80
N ARG A 197 -18.94 -15.48 -41.09
CA ARG A 197 -17.81 -15.29 -40.17
C ARG A 197 -17.51 -13.82 -39.92
N ILE A 198 -17.54 -12.99 -40.96
CA ILE A 198 -17.36 -11.53 -40.85
C ILE A 198 -18.46 -10.95 -39.96
N ASN A 199 -19.73 -11.27 -40.21
CA ASN A 199 -20.85 -10.79 -39.39
C ASN A 199 -20.74 -11.22 -37.92
N LEU A 200 -20.26 -12.44 -37.65
CA LEU A 200 -20.05 -12.91 -36.29
C LEU A 200 -18.93 -12.10 -35.60
N LEU A 201 -17.81 -11.87 -36.30
CA LEU A 201 -16.71 -11.05 -35.78
C LEU A 201 -17.13 -9.59 -35.56
N GLU A 202 -17.93 -9.01 -36.45
CA GLU A 202 -18.49 -7.66 -36.27
C GLU A 202 -19.40 -7.57 -35.04
N LYS A 203 -20.22 -8.60 -34.81
CA LYS A 203 -21.07 -8.69 -33.61
C LYS A 203 -20.24 -8.86 -32.33
N GLU A 204 -19.19 -9.69 -32.37
CA GLU A 204 -18.25 -9.86 -31.27
C GLU A 204 -17.52 -8.55 -30.97
N HIS A 205 -17.03 -7.85 -31.99
CA HIS A 205 -16.41 -6.53 -31.88
C HIS A 205 -17.36 -5.51 -31.26
N GLY A 206 -18.61 -5.42 -31.74
CA GLY A 206 -19.63 -4.54 -31.15
C GLY A 206 -19.93 -4.88 -29.68
N SER A 207 -19.99 -6.17 -29.34
CA SER A 207 -20.16 -6.61 -27.95
C SER A 207 -18.97 -6.23 -27.07
N PHE A 208 -17.75 -6.32 -27.60
CA PHE A 208 -16.53 -5.96 -26.90
C PHE A 208 -16.43 -4.44 -26.70
N GLN A 209 -16.75 -3.66 -27.72
CA GLN A 209 -16.82 -2.20 -27.65
C GLN A 209 -17.86 -1.75 -26.61
N SER A 210 -19.03 -2.39 -26.56
CA SER A 210 -20.05 -2.12 -25.55
C SER A 210 -19.57 -2.49 -24.13
N LYS A 211 -18.85 -3.60 -23.96
CA LYS A 211 -18.29 -4.00 -22.67
C LYS A 211 -17.22 -3.01 -22.19
N ILE A 212 -16.35 -2.52 -23.07
CA ILE A 212 -15.38 -1.48 -22.74
C ILE A 212 -16.08 -0.20 -22.30
N HIS A 213 -17.13 0.23 -23.01
CA HIS A 213 -17.85 1.45 -22.67
C HIS A 213 -18.57 1.34 -21.31
N VAL A 214 -19.22 0.21 -21.03
CA VAL A 214 -19.85 -0.05 -19.73
C VAL A 214 -18.81 -0.11 -18.61
N SER A 215 -17.71 -0.83 -18.80
CA SER A 215 -16.62 -0.89 -17.83
C SER A 215 -16.01 0.49 -17.55
N TYR A 216 -15.85 1.33 -18.57
CA TYR A 216 -15.41 2.70 -18.41
C TYR A 216 -16.39 3.53 -17.59
N GLN A 217 -17.70 3.41 -17.85
CA GLN A 217 -18.75 4.11 -17.11
C GLN A 217 -18.82 3.66 -15.65
N GLU A 218 -18.68 2.36 -15.38
CA GLU A 218 -18.61 1.79 -14.04
C GLU A 218 -17.37 2.30 -13.28
N ASN A 219 -16.21 2.36 -13.96
CA ASN A 219 -14.98 2.88 -13.37
C ASN A 219 -15.09 4.38 -13.03
N GLN A 220 -15.73 5.18 -13.89
CA GLN A 220 -16.05 6.59 -13.57
C GLN A 220 -17.01 6.69 -12.38
N GLY A 221 -18.02 5.82 -12.30
CA GLY A 221 -18.93 5.73 -11.16
C GLY A 221 -18.21 5.39 -9.85
N MET A 222 -17.26 4.44 -9.89
CA MET A 222 -16.42 4.13 -8.73
C MET A 222 -15.50 5.29 -8.36
N LYS A 223 -14.89 5.96 -9.34
CA LYS A 223 -14.04 7.14 -9.11
C LYS A 223 -14.79 8.26 -8.38
N MET A 224 -16.04 8.52 -8.76
CA MET A 224 -16.90 9.49 -8.07
C MET A 224 -17.23 9.05 -6.63
N LYS A 225 -17.52 7.77 -6.40
CA LYS A 225 -17.75 7.24 -5.05
C LYS A 225 -16.51 7.35 -4.16
N PHE A 226 -15.32 7.05 -4.69
CA PHE A 226 -14.06 7.25 -3.97
C PHE A 226 -13.80 8.72 -3.64
N GLN A 227 -14.13 9.63 -4.55
CA GLN A 227 -14.02 11.06 -4.32
C GLN A 227 -14.96 11.52 -3.19
N GLN A 228 -16.22 11.08 -3.22
CA GLN A 228 -17.19 11.36 -2.14
C GLN A 228 -16.73 10.81 -0.78
N LEU A 229 -16.22 9.57 -0.75
CA LEU A 229 -15.71 8.96 0.47
C LEU A 229 -14.49 9.74 1.01
N ARG A 230 -13.60 10.20 0.12
CA ARG A 230 -12.48 11.07 0.50
C ARG A 230 -12.95 12.38 1.12
N GLU A 231 -13.90 13.06 0.48
CA GLU A 231 -14.47 14.31 1.00
C GLU A 231 -15.15 14.12 2.36
N GLN A 232 -15.85 13.00 2.56
CA GLN A 232 -16.46 12.66 3.84
C GLN A 232 -15.41 12.45 4.94
N MET A 233 -14.35 11.69 4.67
CA MET A 233 -13.25 11.50 5.63
C MET A 233 -12.53 12.83 5.92
N GLU A 234 -12.33 13.67 4.93
CA GLU A 234 -11.65 14.96 5.10
C GLU A 234 -12.50 15.94 5.93
N ALA A 235 -13.83 15.92 5.76
CA ALA A 235 -14.76 16.65 6.61
C ALA A 235 -14.74 16.15 8.06
N GLU A 236 -14.68 14.83 8.28
CA GLU A 236 -14.61 14.24 9.62
C GLU A 236 -13.27 14.54 10.31
N ILE A 237 -12.16 14.50 9.57
CA ILE A 237 -10.84 14.96 10.05
C ILE A 237 -10.90 16.45 10.40
N GLY A 238 -11.58 17.28 9.58
CA GLY A 238 -11.81 18.69 9.87
C GLY A 238 -12.57 18.90 11.18
N HIS A 239 -13.65 18.15 11.38
CA HIS A 239 -14.44 18.17 12.61
C HIS A 239 -13.63 17.77 13.84
N LEU A 240 -12.91 16.65 13.77
CA LEU A 240 -12.04 16.20 14.86
C LEU A 240 -10.91 17.19 15.17
N LYS A 241 -10.35 17.86 14.15
CA LYS A 241 -9.37 18.93 14.36
C LYS A 241 -9.98 20.12 15.09
N GLN A 242 -11.22 20.48 14.76
CA GLN A 242 -11.96 21.55 15.44
C GLN A 242 -12.26 21.18 16.89
N GLU A 243 -12.76 19.97 17.17
CA GLU A 243 -12.99 19.50 18.54
C GLU A 243 -11.71 19.47 19.36
N ASN A 244 -10.60 18.99 18.79
CA ASN A 244 -9.29 19.05 19.45
C ASN A 244 -8.81 20.50 19.68
N GLY A 245 -9.17 21.43 18.80
CA GLY A 245 -8.97 22.87 19.01
C GLY A 245 -9.72 23.37 20.24
N ILE A 246 -11.03 23.09 20.30
CA ILE A 246 -11.89 23.47 21.43
C ILE A 246 -11.40 22.85 22.74
N LEU A 247 -11.01 21.58 22.74
CA LEU A 247 -10.49 20.91 23.93
C LEU A 247 -9.16 21.52 24.40
N ARG A 248 -8.25 21.86 23.48
CA ARG A 248 -7.02 22.57 23.83
C ARG A 248 -7.31 23.94 24.42
N ASP A 249 -8.25 24.69 23.85
CA ASP A 249 -8.63 26.01 24.36
C ASP A 249 -9.30 25.91 25.74
N ALA A 250 -10.14 24.89 25.95
CA ALA A 250 -10.76 24.61 27.24
C ALA A 250 -9.72 24.22 28.30
N VAL A 251 -8.78 23.34 27.96
CA VAL A 251 -7.67 22.95 28.85
C VAL A 251 -6.78 24.15 29.16
N SER A 252 -6.40 24.95 28.16
CA SER A 252 -5.63 26.17 28.34
C SER A 252 -6.34 27.17 29.25
N THR A 253 -7.64 27.39 29.02
CA THR A 253 -8.46 28.28 29.85
C THR A 253 -8.58 27.75 31.29
N SER A 254 -8.81 26.45 31.48
CA SER A 254 -8.88 25.83 32.80
C SER A 254 -7.55 25.92 33.54
N THR A 255 -6.43 25.67 32.86
CA THR A 255 -5.08 25.79 33.41
C THR A 255 -4.79 27.23 33.82
N ASN A 256 -5.06 28.21 32.95
CA ASN A 256 -4.87 29.63 33.26
C ASN A 256 -5.75 30.08 34.44
N GLN A 257 -7.00 29.59 34.52
CA GLN A 257 -7.88 29.87 35.67
C GLN A 257 -7.36 29.23 36.96
N MET A 258 -6.86 28.00 36.90
CA MET A 258 -6.27 27.30 38.05
C MET A 258 -4.99 28.01 38.53
N GLU A 259 -4.09 28.37 37.63
CA GLU A 259 -2.86 29.10 37.95
C GLU A 259 -3.15 30.49 38.54
N SER A 260 -4.15 31.19 38.00
CA SER A 260 -4.62 32.46 38.56
C SER A 260 -5.17 32.29 39.99
N LYS A 261 -6.00 31.26 40.22
CA LYS A 261 -6.52 30.93 41.56
C LYS A 261 -5.38 30.58 42.52
N GLN A 262 -4.47 29.70 42.13
CA GLN A 262 -3.31 29.33 42.94
C GLN A 262 -2.42 30.55 43.27
N SER A 263 -2.19 31.43 42.30
CA SER A 263 -1.46 32.69 42.52
C SER A 263 -2.18 33.61 43.53
N SER A 264 -3.51 33.69 43.45
CA SER A 264 -4.31 34.47 44.40
C SER A 264 -4.29 33.90 45.81
N GLU A 265 -4.38 32.57 45.97
CA GLU A 265 -4.28 31.89 47.25
C GLU A 265 -2.89 32.01 47.86
N LEU A 266 -1.85 31.89 47.04
CA LEU A 266 -0.47 32.05 47.45
C LEU A 266 -0.19 33.50 47.91
N ASN A 267 -0.77 34.49 47.23
CA ASN A 267 -0.72 35.88 47.68
C ASN A 267 -1.50 36.09 48.99
N LYS A 268 -2.66 35.45 49.17
CA LYS A 268 -3.42 35.49 50.42
C LYS A 268 -2.62 34.86 51.58
N PHE A 269 -1.99 33.71 51.35
CA PHE A 269 -1.14 33.07 52.35
C PHE A 269 0.06 33.94 52.71
N ARG A 270 0.71 34.58 51.73
CA ARG A 270 1.77 35.56 51.97
C ARG A 270 1.27 36.73 52.83
N GLN A 271 0.06 37.22 52.56
CA GLN A 271 -0.56 38.30 53.34
C GLN A 271 -0.87 37.86 54.78
N ASP A 272 -1.36 36.64 54.96
CA ASP A 272 -1.66 36.09 56.29
C ASP A 272 -0.38 35.78 57.08
N CYS A 273 0.68 35.29 56.44
CA CYS A 273 2.01 35.20 57.06
C CYS A 273 2.52 36.58 57.48
N ALA A 274 2.41 37.60 56.64
CA ALA A 274 2.81 38.96 56.99
C ALA A 274 2.00 39.51 58.17
N ARG A 275 0.68 39.22 58.21
CA ARG A 275 -0.19 39.61 59.32
C ARG A 275 0.21 38.93 60.63
N LEU A 276 0.41 37.61 60.62
CA LEU A 276 0.84 36.86 61.80
C LEU A 276 2.21 37.30 62.29
N VAL A 277 3.14 37.62 61.39
CA VAL A 277 4.45 38.18 61.77
C VAL A 277 4.28 39.53 62.46
N ASN A 278 3.40 40.40 61.96
CA ASN A 278 3.09 41.68 62.58
C ASN A 278 2.41 41.52 63.95
N GLU A 279 1.44 40.60 64.08
CA GLU A 279 0.79 40.30 65.36
C GLU A 279 1.77 39.72 66.37
N LEU A 280 2.68 38.85 65.94
CA LEU A 280 3.73 38.28 66.79
C LEU A 280 4.70 39.36 67.26
N THR A 281 5.12 40.27 66.37
CA THR A 281 5.98 41.41 66.75
C THR A 281 5.25 42.36 67.69
N GLU A 282 3.97 42.65 67.48
CA GLU A 282 3.18 43.47 68.40
C GLU A 282 3.04 42.81 69.78
N LYS A 283 2.76 41.50 69.84
CA LYS A 283 2.71 40.77 71.12
C LYS A 283 4.06 40.71 71.81
N ASN A 284 5.15 40.54 71.05
CA ASN A 284 6.50 40.55 71.61
C ASN A 284 6.84 41.92 72.23
N ASN A 285 6.45 43.02 71.56
CA ASN A 285 6.63 44.37 72.09
C ASN A 285 5.77 44.60 73.36
N LYS A 286 4.52 44.13 73.38
CA LYS A 286 3.66 44.20 74.58
C LYS A 286 4.24 43.39 75.75
N LEU A 287 4.74 42.19 75.48
CA LEU A 287 5.39 41.36 76.49
C LEU A 287 6.63 42.06 77.07
N GLN A 288 7.47 42.66 76.23
CA GLN A 288 8.62 43.46 76.70
C GLN A 288 8.18 44.66 77.55
N GLN A 289 7.06 45.30 77.21
CA GLN A 289 6.49 46.39 78.00
C GLN A 289 5.96 45.89 79.37
N GLU A 290 5.29 44.75 79.41
CA GLU A 290 4.83 44.11 80.65
C GLU A 290 6.00 43.67 81.53
N GLU A 291 7.07 43.11 80.96
CA GLU A 291 8.29 42.78 81.69
C GLU A 291 8.96 44.02 82.32
N LEU A 292 8.96 45.15 81.60
CA LEU A 292 9.46 46.42 82.13
C LEU A 292 8.59 46.94 83.29
N GLN A 293 7.26 46.85 83.15
CA GLN A 293 6.33 47.22 84.22
C GLN A 293 6.48 46.31 85.44
N LYS A 294 6.66 44.99 85.23
CA LYS A 294 6.92 44.03 86.30
C LYS A 294 8.20 44.36 87.05
N LYS A 295 9.30 44.68 86.36
CA LYS A 295 10.55 45.13 87.01
C LYS A 295 10.36 46.39 87.85
N ASN A 296 9.60 47.36 87.36
CA ASN A 296 9.29 48.58 88.12
C ASN A 296 8.43 48.28 89.36
N ALA A 297 7.45 47.39 89.24
CA ALA A 297 6.63 46.96 90.38
C ALA A 297 7.48 46.18 91.41
N GLU A 298 8.34 45.28 90.97
CA GLU A 298 9.28 44.53 91.82
C GLU A 298 10.23 45.49 92.57
N GLN A 299 10.74 46.53 91.91
CA GLN A 299 11.56 47.56 92.56
C GLN A 299 10.77 48.34 93.62
N THR A 300 9.51 48.68 93.33
CA THR A 300 8.63 49.38 94.29
C THR A 300 8.30 48.51 95.50
N ILE A 301 8.03 47.22 95.29
CA ILE A 301 7.84 46.23 96.36
C ILE A 301 9.11 46.11 97.21
N GLY A 302 10.29 46.09 96.59
CA GLY A 302 11.57 46.10 97.29
C GLY A 302 11.72 47.33 98.21
N GLN A 303 11.36 48.52 97.74
CA GLN A 303 11.38 49.75 98.54
C GLN A 303 10.39 49.70 99.71
N LEU A 304 9.17 49.24 99.47
CA LEU A 304 8.16 49.09 100.53
C LEU A 304 8.60 48.07 101.60
N LYS A 305 9.29 47.00 101.21
CA LYS A 305 9.83 46.00 102.14
C LYS A 305 10.91 46.58 103.06
N VAL A 306 11.76 47.47 102.53
CA VAL A 306 12.75 48.20 103.35
C VAL A 306 12.05 49.14 104.34
N GLN A 307 11.01 49.88 103.90
CA GLN A 307 10.22 50.74 104.80
C GLN A 307 9.50 49.93 105.89
N GLN A 308 8.98 48.75 105.55
CA GLN A 308 8.37 47.85 106.54
C GLN A 308 9.40 47.41 107.58
N GLN A 309 10.59 46.99 107.17
CA GLN A 309 11.67 46.63 108.12
C GLN A 309 12.08 47.80 109.02
N GLU A 310 12.15 49.03 108.48
CA GLU A 310 12.42 50.22 109.31
C GLU A 310 11.31 50.52 110.31
N ALA A 311 10.04 50.33 109.92
CA ALA A 311 8.90 50.48 110.81
C ALA A 311 8.90 49.42 111.93
N GLU A 312 9.21 48.17 111.60
CA GLU A 312 9.38 47.08 112.56
C GLU A 312 10.51 47.38 113.56
N ARG A 313 11.67 47.84 113.07
CA ARG A 313 12.80 48.25 113.92
C ARG A 313 12.42 49.40 114.87
N ARG A 314 11.69 50.41 114.37
CA ARG A 314 11.18 51.52 115.22
C ARG A 314 10.18 51.03 116.26
N TRP A 315 9.33 50.07 115.91
CA TRP A 315 8.39 49.47 116.86
C TRP A 315 9.10 48.69 117.97
N GLU A 316 10.15 47.94 117.63
CA GLU A 316 11.00 47.26 118.61
C GLU A 316 11.72 48.24 119.54
N GLU A 317 12.23 49.36 119.01
CA GLU A 317 12.82 50.43 119.82
C GLU A 317 11.80 51.04 120.80
N ILE A 318 10.56 51.29 120.35
CA ILE A 318 9.47 51.78 121.21
C ILE A 318 9.11 50.75 122.28
N GLN A 319 9.01 49.46 121.93
CA GLN A 319 8.76 48.39 122.90
C GLN A 319 9.88 48.31 123.95
N ALA A 320 11.14 48.42 123.53
CA ALA A 320 12.28 48.43 124.45
C ALA A 320 12.23 49.65 125.39
N TYR A 321 11.87 50.83 124.87
CA TYR A 321 11.67 52.03 125.67
C TYR A 321 10.55 51.85 126.71
N LEU A 322 9.41 51.30 126.31
CA LEU A 322 8.29 51.01 127.22
C LEU A 322 8.68 50.01 128.31
N ARG A 323 9.39 48.92 127.98
CA ARG A 323 9.90 47.96 128.98
C ARG A 323 10.85 48.62 129.98
N LYS A 324 11.74 49.51 129.52
CA LYS A 324 12.63 50.27 130.40
C LYS A 324 11.84 51.19 131.34
N ARG A 325 10.82 51.90 130.84
CA ARG A 325 9.94 52.74 131.65
C ARG A 325 9.15 51.96 132.69
N VAL A 326 8.65 50.77 132.33
CA VAL A 326 7.98 49.87 133.27
C VAL A 326 8.94 49.40 134.37
N ALA A 327 10.16 48.98 134.00
CA ALA A 327 11.17 48.57 134.99
C ALA A 327 11.60 49.74 135.92
N GLU A 328 11.73 50.96 135.40
CA GLU A 328 11.97 52.17 136.21
C GLU A 328 10.81 52.44 137.19
N HIS A 329 9.56 52.27 136.73
CA HIS A 329 8.38 52.42 137.58
C HIS A 329 8.32 51.35 138.68
N GLU A 330 8.58 50.09 138.34
CA GLU A 330 8.66 48.98 139.30
C GLU A 330 9.77 49.20 140.34
N ALA A 331 10.94 49.69 139.92
CA ALA A 331 12.03 50.04 140.83
C ALA A 331 11.66 51.19 141.77
N ALA A 332 10.98 52.23 141.26
CA ALA A 332 10.46 53.33 142.08
C ALA A 332 9.38 52.86 143.07
N GLN A 333 8.51 51.94 142.64
CA GLN A 333 7.49 51.34 143.49
C GLN A 333 8.12 50.48 144.61
N GLN A 334 9.17 49.72 144.31
CA GLN A 334 9.91 48.95 145.31
C GLN A 334 10.66 49.85 146.31
N ASP A 335 11.21 50.98 145.87
CA ASP A 335 11.83 51.97 146.77
C ASP A 335 10.80 52.60 147.72
N VAL A 336 9.60 52.94 147.22
CA VAL A 336 8.47 53.39 148.06
C VAL A 336 8.06 52.30 149.05
N GLN A 337 7.98 51.04 148.63
CA GLN A 337 7.65 49.92 149.50
C GLN A 337 8.71 49.71 150.60
N ASN A 338 10.00 49.81 150.26
CA ASN A 338 11.09 49.70 151.23
C ASN A 338 11.07 50.86 152.24
N LYS A 339 10.73 52.08 151.79
CA LYS A 339 10.56 53.25 152.68
C LYS A 339 9.34 53.10 153.60
N LEU A 340 8.27 52.47 153.14
CA LEU A 340 7.09 52.16 153.97
C LEU A 340 7.45 51.17 155.09
N VAL A 341 8.17 50.09 154.77
CA VAL A 341 8.64 49.10 155.76
C VAL A 341 9.61 49.73 156.78
N ALA A 342 10.45 50.67 156.35
CA ALA A 342 11.32 51.43 157.26
C ALA A 342 10.53 52.36 158.19
N LYS A 343 9.38 52.89 157.75
CA LYS A 343 8.48 53.69 158.61
C LYS A 343 7.70 52.83 159.59
N ASP A 344 7.31 51.62 159.21
CA ASP A 344 6.64 50.66 160.11
C ASP A 344 7.54 50.20 161.26
N SER A 345 8.85 50.05 161.04
CA SER A 345 9.80 49.74 162.13
C SER A 345 10.01 50.91 163.10
N GLU A 346 9.91 52.15 162.60
CA GLU A 346 9.96 53.38 163.41
C GLU A 346 8.68 53.52 164.28
N ILE A 347 7.52 53.11 163.75
CA ILE A 347 6.25 53.03 164.50
C ILE A 347 6.30 51.97 165.61
N GLN A 348 6.90 50.80 165.35
CA GLN A 348 7.09 49.76 166.38
C GLN A 348 8.02 50.22 167.52
N SER A 349 9.02 51.06 167.22
CA SER A 349 9.92 51.66 168.23
C SER A 349 9.22 52.68 169.12
N LEU A 350 8.33 53.50 168.55
CA LEU A 350 7.53 54.47 169.30
C LEU A 350 6.45 53.79 170.18
N HIS A 351 5.93 52.65 169.75
CA HIS A 351 4.99 51.84 170.54
C HIS A 351 5.60 51.27 171.84
N SER A 352 6.92 51.02 171.87
CA SER A 352 7.62 50.50 173.05
C SER A 352 7.79 51.56 174.15
N LYS A 353 7.87 52.85 173.82
CA LYS A 353 8.11 53.94 174.78
C LYS A 353 6.84 54.64 175.31
N LEU A 354 5.68 54.42 174.68
CA LEU A 354 4.40 55.01 175.11
C LEU A 354 3.65 54.13 176.14
N THR A 355 4.06 52.87 176.34
CA THR A 355 3.28 51.92 177.16
C THR A 355 3.78 51.77 178.60
N ASP A 356 4.92 52.37 178.95
CA ASP A 356 5.46 52.45 180.33
C ASP A 356 4.82 53.56 181.19
N THR A 357 3.72 54.17 180.74
CA THR A 357 3.04 55.22 181.51
C THR A 357 1.53 55.17 181.30
N ILE A 358 0.87 54.09 181.75
CA ILE A 358 -0.41 54.10 182.49
C ILE A 358 -0.85 52.64 182.73
N VAL A 359 -0.72 52.18 183.98
CA VAL A 359 -1.47 51.05 184.54
C VAL A 359 -2.34 51.58 185.69
N SER A 360 -3.63 51.76 185.39
CA SER A 360 -4.80 51.65 186.31
C SER A 360 -6.08 51.78 185.47
N LYS A 361 -6.35 50.83 184.56
CA LYS A 361 -7.07 49.55 184.76
C LYS A 361 -8.61 49.68 184.88
N GLN A 362 -9.22 49.54 183.71
CA GLN A 362 -10.36 48.66 183.40
C GLN A 362 -11.66 48.84 184.18
N GLN A 363 -12.57 49.58 183.57
CA GLN A 363 -13.77 48.95 183.03
C GLN A 363 -13.68 49.14 181.51
N LEU A 364 -13.38 48.08 180.76
CA LEU A 364 -14.31 46.99 180.55
C LEU A 364 -15.60 47.60 180.05
N GLU A 365 -15.80 47.39 178.76
CA GLU A 365 -17.07 47.56 178.10
C GLU A 365 -17.33 49.00 177.60
N GLN A 366 -16.66 49.45 176.54
CA GLN A 366 -16.23 48.60 175.43
C GLN A 366 -17.37 47.65 175.02
N ARG A 367 -18.55 48.18 174.79
CA ARG A 367 -19.43 47.50 173.85
C ARG A 367 -19.69 48.46 172.71
N MET A 368 -18.98 48.24 171.60
CA MET A 368 -19.54 47.30 170.63
C MET A 368 -20.87 47.89 170.13
N LEU A 369 -20.82 49.15 169.72
CA LEU A 369 -21.81 49.82 168.89
C LEU A 369 -21.12 50.76 167.88
N GLN A 370 -19.89 50.38 167.50
CA GLN A 370 -19.14 51.04 166.44
C GLN A 370 -19.17 50.25 165.12
N ILE A 371 -19.98 49.21 165.00
CA ILE A 371 -20.24 48.56 163.71
C ILE A 371 -21.69 48.06 163.69
N MET A 372 -22.41 48.47 162.64
CA MET A 372 -23.76 48.09 162.23
C MET A 372 -24.89 48.59 163.12
N GLU A 373 -25.91 49.29 162.64
CA GLU A 373 -26.44 49.37 161.29
C GLU A 373 -27.52 50.46 161.31
N ALA A 374 -27.62 51.27 160.26
CA ALA A 374 -28.74 52.19 159.98
C ALA A 374 -28.95 53.30 161.04
N GLU A 375 -29.19 54.55 160.71
CA GLU A 375 -30.07 55.04 159.67
C GLU A 375 -29.56 56.46 159.33
N GLN A 376 -29.12 56.70 158.11
CA GLN A 376 -30.03 57.02 157.02
C GLN A 376 -30.65 58.41 157.20
N LYS A 377 -30.21 59.31 156.32
CA LYS A 377 -30.99 60.41 155.69
C LYS A 377 -31.63 61.41 156.67
N ARG A 378 -31.32 62.69 156.55
CA ARG A 378 -31.73 63.54 155.41
C ARG A 378 -30.98 64.89 155.52
N VAL A 379 -30.34 65.37 154.45
CA VAL A 379 -30.92 66.12 153.30
C VAL A 379 -31.31 67.53 153.77
N THR A 380 -30.83 68.64 153.20
CA THR A 380 -30.89 69.13 151.80
C THR A 380 -29.97 70.39 151.73
N ALA A 381 -29.58 71.00 150.62
CA ALA A 381 -30.08 71.04 149.24
C ALA A 381 -28.96 71.68 148.38
N GLU A 382 -28.57 71.13 147.23
CA GLU A 382 -29.21 71.25 145.89
C GLU A 382 -28.64 72.45 145.12
N ASP A 383 -27.66 72.17 144.24
CA ASP A 383 -27.39 72.93 142.99
C ASP A 383 -26.23 72.32 142.14
N SER A 384 -25.43 71.39 142.68
CA SER A 384 -24.25 70.85 141.95
C SER A 384 -24.48 69.50 141.24
N VAL A 385 -25.57 68.78 141.54
CA VAL A 385 -25.82 67.42 141.00
C VAL A 385 -26.81 67.41 139.82
N GLN A 386 -27.48 68.53 139.54
CA GLN A 386 -28.44 68.64 138.44
C GLN A 386 -27.76 68.87 137.07
N LEU A 387 -26.51 69.34 137.03
CA LEU A 387 -25.74 69.54 135.79
C LEU A 387 -25.15 68.21 135.24
N GLN A 388 -24.69 67.30 136.10
CA GLN A 388 -24.12 66.02 135.66
C GLN A 388 -25.18 65.01 135.15
N VAL A 389 -26.43 65.14 135.60
CA VAL A 389 -27.54 64.32 135.09
C VAL A 389 -28.07 64.84 133.74
N GLN A 390 -27.96 66.14 133.48
CA GLN A 390 -28.28 66.75 132.18
C GLN A 390 -27.27 66.33 131.10
N GLU A 391 -25.97 66.30 131.42
CA GLU A 391 -24.89 65.91 130.49
C GLU A 391 -24.92 64.40 130.15
N LEU A 392 -25.31 63.54 131.11
CA LEU A 392 -25.53 62.11 130.86
C LEU A 392 -26.85 61.82 130.12
N MET A 393 -27.87 62.68 130.22
CA MET A 393 -29.07 62.58 129.38
C MET A 393 -28.82 63.05 127.94
N GLU A 394 -27.99 64.08 127.73
CA GLU A 394 -27.54 64.49 126.40
C GLU A 394 -26.67 63.43 125.72
N GLN A 395 -25.80 62.73 126.47
CA GLN A 395 -25.05 61.58 125.95
C GLN A 395 -25.97 60.38 125.61
N LYS A 396 -27.05 60.17 126.36
CA LYS A 396 -28.04 59.10 126.10
C LYS A 396 -28.93 59.40 124.89
N GLU A 397 -29.36 60.65 124.69
CA GLU A 397 -30.09 61.07 123.47
C GLU A 397 -29.17 61.11 122.24
N ALA A 398 -27.88 61.45 122.39
CA ALA A 398 -26.89 61.36 121.31
C ALA A 398 -26.64 59.91 120.84
N LEU A 399 -26.55 58.95 121.77
CA LEU A 399 -26.43 57.51 121.45
C LEU A 399 -27.72 56.94 120.82
N LYS A 400 -28.89 57.42 121.23
CA LYS A 400 -30.19 57.05 120.64
C LYS A 400 -30.38 57.61 119.23
N ALA A 401 -29.95 58.85 118.99
CA ALA A 401 -29.90 59.46 117.66
C ALA A 401 -28.89 58.74 116.73
N GLN A 402 -27.78 58.23 117.26
CA GLN A 402 -26.81 57.44 116.50
C GLN A 402 -27.36 56.06 116.11
N LEU A 403 -28.10 55.39 116.99
CA LEU A 403 -28.82 54.13 116.70
C LEU A 403 -29.96 54.32 115.68
N GLN A 404 -30.69 55.45 115.75
CA GLN A 404 -31.72 55.79 114.76
C GLN A 404 -31.10 56.16 113.40
N LYS A 405 -29.91 56.76 113.38
CA LYS A 405 -29.12 57.01 112.17
C LYS A 405 -28.65 55.71 111.52
N PHE A 406 -28.15 54.74 112.28
CA PHE A 406 -27.81 53.40 111.76
C PHE A 406 -29.03 52.61 111.27
N HIS A 407 -30.18 52.70 111.95
CA HIS A 407 -31.43 52.10 111.46
C HIS A 407 -31.93 52.74 110.16
N SER A 408 -31.81 54.07 110.05
CA SER A 408 -32.16 54.80 108.81
C SER A 408 -31.16 54.53 107.68
N GLN A 409 -29.88 54.29 108.00
CA GLN A 409 -28.83 53.93 107.05
C GLN A 409 -28.99 52.49 106.55
N MET A 410 -29.39 51.55 107.41
CA MET A 410 -29.73 50.17 107.03
C MET A 410 -31.02 50.09 106.20
N ALA A 411 -32.02 50.95 106.49
CA ALA A 411 -33.24 51.06 105.69
C ALA A 411 -33.02 51.78 104.34
N ALA A 412 -32.04 52.70 104.25
CA ALA A 412 -31.62 53.32 102.99
C ALA A 412 -30.62 52.46 102.19
N GLN A 413 -30.03 51.44 102.81
CA GLN A 413 -29.09 50.48 102.21
C GLN A 413 -29.75 49.13 101.89
N THR A 414 -31.08 49.11 101.72
CA THR A 414 -31.76 47.97 101.07
C THR A 414 -31.88 48.26 99.57
N SER A 415 -30.74 48.29 98.87
CA SER A 415 -30.61 48.40 97.41
C SER A 415 -31.02 47.11 96.69
N ALA A 416 -31.98 46.35 97.23
CA ALA A 416 -32.44 45.09 96.65
C ALA A 416 -33.14 45.31 95.29
N SER A 417 -33.76 46.48 95.07
CA SER A 417 -34.44 46.80 93.79
C SER A 417 -33.47 47.18 92.67
N VAL A 418 -32.43 47.99 92.97
CA VAL A 418 -31.46 48.45 91.96
C VAL A 418 -30.52 47.30 91.56
N LEU A 419 -30.10 46.48 92.52
CA LEU A 419 -29.26 45.31 92.25
C LEU A 419 -30.02 44.24 91.45
N ALA A 420 -31.33 44.08 91.68
CA ALA A 420 -32.17 43.15 90.91
C ALA A 420 -32.44 43.63 89.48
N GLU A 421 -32.59 44.93 89.25
CA GLU A 421 -32.71 45.50 87.89
C GLU A 421 -31.38 45.44 87.12
N GLU A 422 -30.25 45.71 87.76
CA GLU A 422 -28.93 45.54 87.14
C GLU A 422 -28.61 44.07 86.85
N LEU A 423 -28.97 43.14 87.74
CA LEU A 423 -28.83 41.71 87.48
C LEU A 423 -29.72 41.25 86.31
N HIS A 424 -30.99 41.67 86.24
CA HIS A 424 -31.84 41.34 85.08
C HIS A 424 -31.31 41.93 83.77
N LYS A 425 -30.73 43.14 83.80
CA LYS A 425 -30.14 43.77 82.61
C LYS A 425 -28.86 43.06 82.16
N VAL A 426 -28.03 42.63 83.12
CA VAL A 426 -26.84 41.82 82.84
C VAL A 426 -27.22 40.44 82.33
N ILE A 427 -28.25 39.79 82.89
CA ILE A 427 -28.77 38.51 82.40
C ILE A 427 -29.32 38.65 80.98
N ALA A 428 -30.13 39.67 80.70
CA ALA A 428 -30.65 39.91 79.35
C ALA A 428 -29.54 40.21 78.32
N GLU A 429 -28.50 40.96 78.69
CA GLU A 429 -27.35 41.20 77.83
C GLU A 429 -26.52 39.93 77.62
N LYS A 430 -26.37 39.08 78.65
CA LYS A 430 -25.69 37.79 78.56
C LYS A 430 -26.48 36.79 77.73
N ASP A 431 -27.80 36.73 77.83
CA ASP A 431 -28.67 35.90 76.99
C ASP A 431 -28.60 36.34 75.53
N LYS A 432 -28.54 37.65 75.26
CA LYS A 432 -28.34 38.18 73.90
C LYS A 432 -26.97 37.81 73.34
N GLN A 433 -25.91 37.88 74.16
CA GLN A 433 -24.57 37.43 73.77
C GLN A 433 -24.52 35.92 73.52
N MET A 434 -25.15 35.11 74.38
CA MET A 434 -25.25 33.66 74.18
C MET A 434 -25.98 33.33 72.90
N LYS A 435 -27.11 33.98 72.62
CA LYS A 435 -27.87 33.75 71.38
C LYS A 435 -27.08 34.15 70.13
N GLN A 436 -26.32 35.26 70.19
CA GLN A 436 -25.46 35.68 69.10
C GLN A 436 -24.28 34.71 68.88
N VAL A 437 -23.75 34.12 69.95
CA VAL A 437 -22.73 33.07 69.86
C VAL A 437 -23.33 31.77 69.33
N GLU A 438 -24.52 31.35 69.78
CA GLU A 438 -25.24 30.20 69.24
C GLU A 438 -25.53 30.35 67.76
N ASP A 439 -26.06 31.49 67.32
CA ASP A 439 -26.35 31.76 65.90
C ASP A 439 -25.06 31.75 65.06
N SER A 440 -23.95 32.27 65.61
CA SER A 440 -22.63 32.17 64.96
C SER A 440 -22.11 30.74 64.89
N LEU A 441 -22.32 29.94 65.94
CA LEU A 441 -21.91 28.55 66.01
C LEU A 441 -22.71 27.69 65.02
N VAL A 442 -24.02 27.92 64.93
CA VAL A 442 -24.91 27.25 63.97
C VAL A 442 -24.49 27.56 62.53
N ASN A 443 -24.11 28.80 62.25
CA ASN A 443 -23.63 29.19 60.93
C ASN A 443 -22.23 28.60 60.62
N GLU A 444 -21.35 28.47 61.61
CA GLU A 444 -20.09 27.74 61.43
C GLU A 444 -20.31 26.24 61.22
N HIS A 445 -21.24 25.61 61.96
CA HIS A 445 -21.61 24.22 61.74
C HIS A 445 -22.16 23.98 60.33
N ALA A 446 -23.04 24.87 59.83
CA ALA A 446 -23.55 24.77 58.46
C ALA A 446 -22.42 24.92 57.41
N ASN A 447 -21.46 25.83 57.63
CA ASN A 447 -20.30 25.99 56.75
C ASN A 447 -19.32 24.80 56.83
N LEU A 448 -19.16 24.19 58.00
CA LEU A 448 -18.35 22.99 58.17
C LEU A 448 -18.99 21.79 57.46
N THR A 449 -20.31 21.62 57.53
CA THR A 449 -21.02 20.59 56.77
C THR A 449 -20.87 20.80 55.26
N GLY A 450 -20.99 22.04 54.76
CA GLY A 450 -20.74 22.34 53.35
C GLY A 450 -19.30 22.03 52.92
N LYS A 451 -18.30 22.36 53.76
CA LYS A 451 -16.89 22.03 53.50
C LYS A 451 -16.61 20.52 53.57
N GLU A 452 -17.31 19.79 54.41
CA GLU A 452 -17.20 18.32 54.51
C GLU A 452 -17.79 17.63 53.27
N GLU A 453 -18.88 18.16 52.73
CA GLU A 453 -19.46 17.73 51.45
C GLU A 453 -18.54 18.05 50.26
N GLU A 454 -17.96 19.26 50.20
CA GLU A 454 -16.96 19.62 49.19
C GLU A 454 -15.71 18.73 49.28
N LEU A 455 -15.23 18.43 50.50
CA LEU A 455 -14.10 17.52 50.71
C LEU A 455 -14.43 16.10 50.21
N LYS A 456 -15.66 15.61 50.42
CA LYS A 456 -16.13 14.32 49.88
C LYS A 456 -16.13 14.30 48.35
N VAL A 457 -16.58 15.39 47.71
CA VAL A 457 -16.55 15.52 46.24
C VAL A 457 -15.12 15.53 45.72
N VAL A 458 -14.23 16.30 46.36
CA VAL A 458 -12.80 16.33 46.02
C VAL A 458 -12.15 14.97 46.24
N GLN A 459 -12.49 14.25 47.31
CA GLN A 459 -11.96 12.92 47.59
C GLN A 459 -12.40 11.89 46.55
N ASN A 460 -13.67 11.93 46.13
CA ASN A 460 -14.18 11.09 45.03
C ASN A 460 -13.48 11.42 43.70
N MET A 461 -13.30 12.71 43.38
CA MET A 461 -12.56 13.16 42.21
C MET A 461 -11.10 12.68 42.25
N ASN A 462 -10.47 12.69 43.44
CA ASN A 462 -9.11 12.20 43.64
C ASN A 462 -9.00 10.68 43.46
N PHE A 463 -10.01 9.91 43.91
CA PHE A 463 -10.08 8.48 43.63
C PHE A 463 -10.22 8.18 42.14
N SER A 464 -11.08 8.91 41.42
CA SER A 464 -11.21 8.78 39.95
C SER A 464 -9.93 9.16 39.22
N LEU A 465 -9.29 10.28 39.59
CA LEU A 465 -8.00 10.69 39.02
C LEU A 465 -6.90 9.66 39.32
N LYS A 466 -6.89 9.07 40.52
CA LYS A 466 -5.94 8.02 40.88
C LYS A 466 -6.16 6.74 40.07
N ALA A 467 -7.40 6.37 39.79
CA ALA A 467 -7.73 5.24 38.91
C ALA A 467 -7.29 5.53 37.46
N GLU A 468 -7.52 6.74 36.96
CA GLU A 468 -7.10 7.14 35.61
C GLU A 468 -5.57 7.18 35.49
N VAL A 469 -4.86 7.70 36.51
CA VAL A 469 -3.39 7.67 36.57
C VAL A 469 -2.87 6.23 36.60
N GLN A 470 -3.49 5.32 37.36
CA GLN A 470 -3.12 3.90 37.35
C GLN A 470 -3.36 3.24 35.99
N LYS A 471 -4.44 3.59 35.29
CA LYS A 471 -4.76 3.09 33.95
C LYS A 471 -3.77 3.60 32.90
N LEU A 472 -3.42 4.89 32.94
CA LEU A 472 -2.38 5.48 32.09
C LEU A 472 -1.01 4.88 32.39
N GLN A 473 -0.71 4.59 33.66
CA GLN A 473 0.54 3.93 34.04
C GLN A 473 0.62 2.49 33.52
N ALA A 474 -0.50 1.75 33.51
CA ALA A 474 -0.58 0.41 32.91
C ALA A 474 -0.36 0.46 31.38
N LEU A 475 -1.03 1.37 30.69
CA LEU A 475 -0.85 1.61 29.24
C LEU A 475 0.60 1.99 28.90
N THR A 476 1.23 2.83 29.71
CA THR A 476 2.64 3.23 29.51
C THR A 476 3.59 2.05 29.70
N ASN A 477 3.29 1.15 30.64
CA ASN A 477 4.08 -0.06 30.86
C ASN A 477 3.89 -1.07 29.72
N GLU A 478 2.67 -1.28 29.23
CA GLU A 478 2.39 -2.13 28.06
C GLU A 478 3.08 -1.58 26.80
N GLN A 479 3.05 -0.26 26.58
CA GLN A 479 3.75 0.38 25.48
C GLN A 479 5.28 0.22 25.59
N ALA A 480 5.84 0.21 26.80
CA ALA A 480 7.26 -0.05 27.03
C ALA A 480 7.64 -1.53 26.76
N VAL A 481 6.76 -2.47 27.08
CA VAL A 481 6.95 -3.91 26.77
C VAL A 481 6.89 -4.13 25.26
N ALA A 482 5.90 -3.56 24.58
CA ALA A 482 5.78 -3.63 23.12
C ALA A 482 6.98 -3.00 22.40
N ALA A 483 7.51 -1.88 22.92
CA ALA A 483 8.73 -1.26 22.39
C ALA A 483 9.97 -2.16 22.56
N HIS A 484 10.11 -2.84 23.70
CA HIS A 484 11.19 -3.80 23.91
C HIS A 484 11.08 -5.03 23.01
N GLU A 485 9.86 -5.53 22.75
CA GLU A 485 9.64 -6.62 21.80
C GLU A 485 9.95 -6.20 20.35
N LEU A 486 9.58 -4.97 19.96
CA LEU A 486 9.97 -4.40 18.67
C LEU A 486 11.48 -4.27 18.51
N GLU A 487 12.19 -3.79 19.55
CA GLU A 487 13.66 -3.71 19.52
C GLU A 487 14.30 -5.10 19.42
N ARG A 488 13.71 -6.12 20.08
CA ARG A 488 14.17 -7.52 19.98
C ARG A 488 13.93 -8.09 18.59
N MET A 489 12.78 -7.81 17.98
CA MET A 489 12.48 -8.22 16.60
C MET A 489 13.41 -7.50 15.61
N GLN A 490 13.67 -6.22 15.80
CA GLN A 490 14.58 -5.45 14.94
C GLN A 490 16.03 -5.98 15.01
N LYS A 491 16.52 -6.32 16.21
CA LYS A 491 17.82 -6.99 16.36
C LYS A 491 17.85 -8.37 15.70
N SER A 492 16.76 -9.14 15.80
CA SER A 492 16.65 -10.43 15.11
C SER A 492 16.62 -10.29 13.60
N ILE A 493 16.01 -9.23 13.06
CA ILE A 493 15.98 -8.93 11.63
C ILE A 493 17.40 -8.56 11.16
N HIS A 494 18.10 -7.67 11.86
CA HIS A 494 19.50 -7.35 11.53
C HIS A 494 20.42 -8.58 11.51
N ILE A 495 20.30 -9.48 12.49
CA ILE A 495 21.09 -10.72 12.51
C ILE A 495 20.75 -11.62 11.31
N LYS A 496 19.47 -11.67 10.89
CA LYS A 496 19.06 -12.42 9.71
C LYS A 496 19.57 -11.76 8.43
N ASP A 497 19.51 -10.45 8.32
CA ASP A 497 20.01 -9.69 7.17
C ASP A 497 21.54 -9.81 7.03
N ASP A 498 22.29 -9.77 8.13
CA ASP A 498 23.73 -10.01 8.11
C ASP A 498 24.06 -11.45 7.68
N LYS A 499 23.23 -12.42 8.07
CA LYS A 499 23.38 -13.81 7.64
C LYS A 499 23.02 -14.01 6.17
N ILE A 500 22.00 -13.30 5.67
CA ILE A 500 21.65 -13.27 4.24
C ILE A 500 22.81 -12.66 3.46
N ARG A 501 23.36 -11.52 3.89
CA ARG A 501 24.51 -10.88 3.26
C ARG A 501 25.74 -11.80 3.20
N ALA A 502 26.04 -12.52 4.29
CA ALA A 502 27.13 -13.49 4.31
C ALA A 502 26.89 -14.68 3.36
N LEU A 503 25.64 -15.14 3.23
CA LEU A 503 25.27 -16.19 2.27
C LEU A 503 25.34 -15.68 0.83
N GLU A 504 24.94 -14.43 0.57
CA GLU A 504 25.05 -13.77 -0.73
C GLU A 504 26.53 -13.61 -1.14
N GLU A 505 27.39 -13.17 -0.23
CA GLU A 505 28.85 -13.11 -0.45
C GLU A 505 29.45 -14.49 -0.75
N GLN A 506 29.00 -15.53 -0.03
CA GLN A 506 29.43 -16.91 -0.28
C GLN A 506 28.96 -17.42 -1.65
N LEU A 507 27.71 -17.11 -2.03
CA LEU A 507 27.15 -17.49 -3.33
C LEU A 507 27.87 -16.78 -4.48
N GLN A 508 28.19 -15.50 -4.29
CA GLN A 508 28.92 -14.69 -5.24
C GLN A 508 30.37 -15.19 -5.40
N GLY A 509 31.01 -15.61 -4.30
CA GLY A 509 32.29 -16.31 -4.34
C GLY A 509 32.25 -17.63 -5.10
N GLN A 510 31.18 -18.42 -4.94
CA GLN A 510 30.99 -19.67 -5.71
C GLN A 510 30.74 -19.39 -7.20
N LEU A 511 29.97 -18.36 -7.53
CA LEU A 511 29.75 -17.91 -8.92
C LEU A 511 31.05 -17.49 -9.59
N ALA A 512 31.89 -16.73 -8.88
CA ALA A 512 33.22 -16.37 -9.38
C ALA A 512 34.07 -17.62 -9.63
N GLN A 513 34.07 -18.58 -8.69
CA GLN A 513 34.82 -19.83 -8.84
C GLN A 513 34.30 -20.74 -9.97
N VAL A 514 33.00 -20.74 -10.24
CA VAL A 514 32.39 -21.43 -11.39
C VAL A 514 32.75 -20.72 -12.70
N SER A 515 32.81 -19.40 -12.70
CA SER A 515 33.28 -18.63 -13.86
C SER A 515 34.75 -18.92 -14.17
N ASP A 516 35.61 -18.95 -13.16
CA ASP A 516 37.03 -19.29 -13.31
C ASP A 516 37.19 -20.72 -13.85
N ARG A 517 36.45 -21.69 -13.30
CA ARG A 517 36.43 -23.07 -13.81
C ARG A 517 35.91 -23.16 -15.23
N ARG A 518 34.90 -22.36 -15.61
CA ARG A 518 34.39 -22.32 -16.99
C ARG A 518 35.47 -21.82 -17.95
N GLU A 519 36.24 -20.80 -17.55
CA GLU A 519 37.35 -20.31 -18.38
C GLU A 519 38.49 -21.33 -18.46
N GLU A 520 38.82 -22.03 -17.36
CA GLU A 520 39.75 -23.17 -17.38
C GLU A 520 39.27 -24.29 -18.31
N PHE A 521 37.98 -24.65 -18.27
CA PHE A 521 37.40 -25.63 -19.18
C PHE A 521 37.45 -25.19 -20.63
N LYS A 522 37.27 -23.89 -20.90
CA LYS A 522 37.39 -23.31 -22.24
C LYS A 522 38.84 -23.39 -22.74
N ILE A 523 39.82 -23.04 -21.91
CA ILE A 523 41.25 -23.19 -22.24
C ILE A 523 41.58 -24.66 -22.53
N LEU A 524 41.09 -25.59 -21.70
CA LEU A 524 41.27 -27.02 -21.92
C LEU A 524 40.59 -27.51 -23.20
N LYS A 525 39.41 -26.97 -23.54
CA LYS A 525 38.70 -27.27 -24.78
C LYS A 525 39.48 -26.78 -25.99
N ASP A 526 39.97 -25.55 -25.97
CA ASP A 526 40.77 -24.97 -27.04
C ASP A 526 42.10 -25.74 -27.21
N GLN A 527 42.72 -26.16 -26.12
CA GLN A 527 43.88 -27.06 -26.15
C GLN A 527 43.54 -28.43 -26.74
N ASN A 528 42.36 -28.99 -26.44
CA ASN A 528 41.93 -30.27 -26.98
C ASN A 528 41.58 -30.17 -28.48
N GLU A 529 41.01 -29.06 -28.92
CA GLU A 529 40.80 -28.76 -30.35
C GLU A 529 42.13 -28.60 -31.09
N ALA A 530 43.10 -27.90 -30.49
CA ALA A 530 44.46 -27.78 -31.03
C ALA A 530 45.16 -29.14 -31.12
N LEU A 531 45.06 -29.97 -30.07
CA LEU A 531 45.57 -31.35 -30.08
C LEU A 531 44.85 -32.23 -31.10
N GLN A 532 43.54 -32.07 -31.30
CA GLN A 532 42.80 -32.77 -32.36
C GLN A 532 43.27 -32.37 -33.75
N LEU A 533 43.55 -31.08 -33.97
CA LEU A 533 44.14 -30.55 -35.21
C LEU A 533 45.55 -31.11 -35.43
N GLU A 534 46.37 -31.18 -34.38
CA GLU A 534 47.70 -31.79 -34.44
C GLU A 534 47.63 -33.30 -34.70
N VAL A 535 46.67 -34.01 -34.08
CA VAL A 535 46.38 -35.41 -34.39
C VAL A 535 45.89 -35.57 -35.83
N GLN A 536 45.06 -34.68 -36.36
CA GLN A 536 44.64 -34.70 -37.77
C GLN A 536 45.83 -34.45 -38.72
N ASN A 537 46.70 -33.50 -38.40
CA ASN A 537 47.91 -33.22 -39.19
C ASN A 537 48.90 -34.39 -39.13
N LEU A 538 49.12 -34.97 -37.94
CA LEU A 538 49.93 -36.19 -37.77
C LEU A 538 49.29 -37.38 -38.49
N LYS A 539 47.96 -37.47 -38.54
CA LYS A 539 47.22 -38.50 -39.27
C LYS A 539 47.30 -38.28 -40.78
N ALA A 540 47.39 -37.05 -41.26
CA ALA A 540 47.65 -36.72 -42.66
C ALA A 540 49.09 -37.05 -43.06
N LEU A 541 50.08 -36.67 -42.24
CA LEU A 541 51.50 -37.04 -42.37
C LEU A 541 51.71 -38.56 -42.32
N LEU A 542 51.02 -39.25 -41.41
CA LEU A 542 50.98 -40.71 -41.38
C LEU A 542 50.31 -41.23 -42.64
N SER A 543 49.18 -40.69 -43.13
CA SER A 543 48.56 -41.17 -44.38
C SER A 543 49.46 -41.04 -45.61
N GLU A 544 50.33 -40.03 -45.64
CA GLU A 544 51.31 -39.83 -46.72
C GLU A 544 52.51 -40.80 -46.59
N GLN A 545 52.93 -41.15 -45.38
CA GLN A 545 53.97 -42.15 -45.09
C GLN A 545 53.46 -43.62 -45.22
N VAL A 546 52.19 -43.86 -44.87
CA VAL A 546 51.59 -45.18 -44.62
C VAL A 546 50.96 -45.77 -45.89
N ASN A 547 50.72 -44.99 -46.94
CA ASN A 547 50.25 -45.52 -48.24
C ASN A 547 51.25 -46.45 -48.95
N LYS A 548 52.50 -46.58 -48.45
CA LYS A 548 53.47 -47.59 -48.93
C LYS A 548 53.72 -48.74 -47.93
N GLU A 549 53.56 -48.50 -46.63
CA GLU A 549 53.86 -49.49 -45.57
C GLU A 549 52.62 -50.25 -45.05
N LEU A 550 51.40 -49.68 -45.18
CA LEU A 550 50.15 -50.30 -44.71
C LEU A 550 49.69 -51.45 -45.59
N LEU A 551 49.98 -51.41 -46.90
CA LEU A 551 49.57 -52.46 -47.82
C LEU A 551 50.27 -53.79 -47.47
N GLU A 552 51.54 -53.75 -47.02
CA GLU A 552 52.31 -54.92 -46.59
C GLU A 552 52.07 -55.37 -45.13
N GLN A 553 51.41 -54.54 -44.31
CA GLN A 553 51.12 -54.84 -42.91
C GLN A 553 49.67 -55.31 -42.71
N MET A 554 48.73 -54.86 -43.55
CA MET A 554 47.33 -55.29 -43.52
C MET A 554 47.18 -56.76 -43.94
N GLU A 555 48.04 -57.26 -44.85
CA GLU A 555 48.10 -58.67 -45.25
C GLU A 555 48.58 -59.60 -44.11
N ARG A 556 49.38 -59.09 -43.16
CA ARG A 556 49.85 -59.83 -41.97
C ARG A 556 48.90 -59.75 -40.76
N SER A 557 48.09 -58.69 -40.66
CA SER A 557 47.14 -58.52 -39.55
C SER A 557 45.84 -59.30 -39.76
N ILE A 558 45.44 -59.55 -41.02
CA ILE A 558 44.26 -60.37 -41.33
C ILE A 558 44.51 -61.83 -40.88
N THR A 559 45.69 -62.39 -41.16
CA THR A 559 46.06 -63.75 -40.70
C THR A 559 46.16 -63.87 -39.17
N GLU A 560 46.49 -62.79 -38.47
CA GLU A 560 46.64 -62.78 -37.01
C GLU A 560 45.31 -62.57 -36.26
N LYS A 561 44.29 -62.01 -36.92
CA LYS A 561 42.95 -61.83 -36.35
C LYS A 561 42.10 -63.11 -36.44
N ASP A 562 42.28 -63.91 -37.48
CA ASP A 562 41.61 -65.22 -37.62
C ASP A 562 42.08 -66.23 -36.56
N ASP A 563 43.36 -66.19 -36.15
CA ASP A 563 43.88 -67.05 -35.06
C ASP A 563 43.43 -66.60 -33.65
N LYS A 564 43.14 -65.31 -33.46
CA LYS A 564 42.66 -64.74 -32.18
C LYS A 564 41.17 -64.96 -31.96
N ILE A 565 40.37 -65.02 -33.02
CA ILE A 565 38.94 -65.38 -32.93
C ILE A 565 38.80 -66.82 -32.43
N LYS A 566 39.64 -67.73 -32.91
CA LYS A 566 39.66 -69.14 -32.51
C LYS A 566 40.02 -69.36 -31.02
N THR A 567 40.88 -68.51 -30.46
CA THR A 567 41.23 -68.55 -29.03
C THR A 567 40.19 -67.88 -28.14
N VAL A 568 39.43 -66.90 -28.65
CA VAL A 568 38.31 -66.28 -27.91
C VAL A 568 37.10 -67.23 -27.83
N GLU A 569 36.85 -68.03 -28.86
CA GLU A 569 35.81 -69.07 -28.84
C GLU A 569 36.10 -70.16 -27.79
N GLU A 570 37.34 -70.64 -27.67
CA GLU A 570 37.75 -71.61 -26.64
C GLU A 570 37.69 -71.04 -25.20
N LEU A 571 37.93 -69.74 -25.02
CA LEU A 571 37.86 -69.07 -23.71
C LEU A 571 36.43 -68.75 -23.27
N LEU A 572 35.51 -68.51 -24.21
CA LEU A 572 34.09 -68.33 -23.90
C LEU A 572 33.42 -69.65 -23.48
N GLU A 573 33.84 -70.78 -24.05
CA GLU A 573 33.36 -72.11 -23.67
C GLU A 573 33.86 -72.53 -22.27
N ALA A 574 35.08 -72.15 -21.88
CA ALA A 574 35.60 -72.34 -20.52
C ALA A 574 34.92 -71.41 -19.47
N GLY A 575 34.52 -70.20 -19.86
CA GLY A 575 33.84 -69.24 -18.99
C GLY A 575 32.41 -69.64 -18.62
N LEU A 576 31.66 -70.23 -19.57
CA LEU A 576 30.30 -70.69 -19.34
C LEU A 576 30.22 -71.89 -18.36
N ILE A 577 31.24 -72.76 -18.36
CA ILE A 577 31.35 -73.88 -17.40
C ILE A 577 31.67 -73.38 -15.98
N GLN A 578 32.38 -72.26 -15.84
CA GLN A 578 32.72 -71.68 -14.52
C GLN A 578 31.55 -70.92 -13.86
N VAL A 579 30.64 -70.35 -14.66
CA VAL A 579 29.42 -69.68 -14.14
C VAL A 579 28.39 -70.70 -13.66
N ALA A 580 28.26 -71.84 -14.34
CA ALA A 580 27.38 -72.93 -13.92
C ALA A 580 27.79 -73.53 -12.55
N ASN A 581 29.10 -73.74 -12.31
CA ASN A 581 29.59 -74.27 -11.03
C ASN A 581 29.43 -73.29 -9.85
N ARG A 582 29.53 -71.96 -10.09
CA ARG A 582 29.32 -70.95 -9.02
C ARG A 582 27.86 -70.77 -8.61
N GLU A 583 26.92 -71.03 -9.51
CA GLU A 583 25.50 -70.91 -9.22
C GLU A 583 24.98 -72.08 -8.36
N GLU A 584 25.58 -73.26 -8.48
CA GLU A 584 25.31 -74.42 -7.60
C GLU A 584 25.88 -74.22 -6.18
N GLU A 585 27.06 -73.63 -6.02
CA GLU A 585 27.63 -73.27 -4.70
C GLU A 585 26.77 -72.22 -3.95
N LEU A 586 26.18 -71.26 -4.67
CA LEU A 586 25.28 -70.25 -4.11
C LEU A 586 23.90 -70.79 -3.70
N LYS A 587 23.48 -71.95 -4.23
CA LYS A 587 22.27 -72.67 -3.78
C LYS A 587 22.53 -73.46 -2.50
N ALA A 588 23.71 -74.09 -2.37
CA ALA A 588 24.10 -74.81 -1.17
C ALA A 588 24.21 -73.89 0.07
N LEU A 589 24.83 -72.71 -0.07
CA LEU A 589 24.98 -71.74 1.02
C LEU A 589 23.66 -71.09 1.49
N ARG A 590 22.64 -71.03 0.62
CA ARG A 590 21.29 -70.55 0.99
C ARG A 590 20.48 -71.61 1.74
N ALA A 591 20.70 -72.90 1.44
CA ALA A 591 20.06 -74.00 2.16
C ALA A 591 20.63 -74.13 3.59
N GLU A 592 21.94 -73.93 3.77
CA GLU A 592 22.61 -73.97 5.08
C GLU A 592 22.19 -72.80 5.99
N ASN A 593 22.08 -71.58 5.46
CA ASN A 593 21.57 -70.41 6.20
C ASN A 593 20.11 -70.58 6.65
N SER A 594 19.28 -71.25 5.84
CA SER A 594 17.91 -71.60 6.22
C SER A 594 17.84 -72.63 7.34
N SER A 595 18.82 -73.54 7.42
CA SER A 595 18.90 -74.55 8.47
C SER A 595 19.35 -73.93 9.80
N LEU A 596 20.42 -73.13 9.77
CA LEU A 596 20.94 -72.44 10.94
C LEU A 596 19.94 -71.45 11.56
N LYS A 597 19.09 -70.80 10.74
CA LYS A 597 18.02 -69.92 11.24
C LYS A 597 16.92 -70.69 12.00
N LYS A 598 16.64 -71.95 11.61
CA LYS A 598 15.70 -72.82 12.32
C LYS A 598 16.30 -73.40 13.60
N GLU A 599 17.60 -73.67 13.62
CA GLU A 599 18.32 -74.14 14.80
C GLU A 599 18.44 -73.05 15.88
N VAL A 600 18.66 -71.78 15.48
CA VAL A 600 18.63 -70.62 16.39
C VAL A 600 17.21 -70.35 16.94
N GLN A 601 16.15 -70.62 16.18
CA GLN A 601 14.77 -70.55 16.70
C GLN A 601 14.44 -71.71 17.65
N SER A 602 15.06 -72.88 17.47
CA SER A 602 14.84 -74.06 18.32
C SER A 602 15.55 -73.92 19.67
N LEU A 603 16.77 -73.39 19.68
CA LEU A 603 17.55 -73.11 20.90
C LEU A 603 16.99 -71.95 21.74
N HIS A 604 16.17 -71.07 21.15
CA HIS A 604 15.46 -70.02 21.91
C HIS A 604 14.28 -70.58 22.72
N ILE A 605 13.65 -71.67 22.25
CA ILE A 605 12.51 -72.32 22.92
C ILE A 605 13.00 -73.20 24.08
N GLU A 606 14.15 -73.84 23.94
CA GLU A 606 14.74 -74.76 24.93
C GLU A 606 15.41 -74.05 26.12
N GLN A 607 15.72 -72.75 26.00
CA GLN A 607 16.25 -71.93 27.09
C GLN A 607 15.17 -71.31 28.00
N SER A 608 13.88 -71.48 27.65
CA SER A 608 12.75 -70.95 28.43
C SER A 608 12.14 -71.95 29.44
N GLU A 609 12.62 -73.19 29.46
CA GLU A 609 12.08 -74.27 30.32
C GLU A 609 13.00 -74.68 31.48
N GLN A 610 13.93 -73.83 31.92
CA GLN A 610 14.67 -74.05 33.17
C GLN A 610 14.71 -72.78 34.02
N ILE A 611 13.86 -72.73 35.05
CA ILE A 611 14.19 -72.53 36.48
C ILE A 611 12.92 -72.11 37.24
N SER A 612 12.59 -72.89 38.26
CA SER A 612 11.45 -72.74 39.17
C SER A 612 11.64 -71.57 40.16
N PHE A 613 10.65 -70.68 40.27
CA PHE A 613 10.48 -69.73 41.38
C PHE A 613 8.99 -69.48 41.70
N GLU A 614 8.18 -70.54 41.70
CA GLU A 614 6.71 -70.50 41.81
C GLU A 614 6.17 -69.75 43.06
N SER A 615 6.89 -69.76 44.18
CA SER A 615 6.35 -69.24 45.46
C SER A 615 6.50 -67.73 45.68
N VAL A 616 7.45 -67.05 45.03
CA VAL A 616 7.57 -65.57 45.07
C VAL A 616 6.73 -64.93 43.96
N VAL A 617 6.49 -65.70 42.89
CA VAL A 617 5.63 -65.33 41.76
C VAL A 617 4.17 -65.21 42.18
N GLU A 618 3.65 -66.02 43.12
CA GLU A 618 2.24 -65.90 43.55
C GLU A 618 1.91 -64.60 44.32
N GLU A 619 2.82 -64.10 45.16
CA GLU A 619 2.62 -62.85 45.92
C GLU A 619 2.79 -61.62 45.00
N LEU A 620 3.74 -61.68 44.06
CA LEU A 620 3.86 -60.68 42.99
C LEU A 620 2.69 -60.75 42.00
N GLN A 621 2.15 -61.94 41.67
CA GLN A 621 0.97 -62.12 40.83
C GLN A 621 -0.31 -61.59 41.49
N LYS A 622 -0.37 -61.47 42.82
CA LYS A 622 -1.50 -60.84 43.50
C LYS A 622 -1.45 -59.31 43.38
N VAL A 623 -0.28 -58.72 43.57
CA VAL A 623 -0.05 -57.28 43.37
C VAL A 623 -0.13 -56.89 41.89
N ILE A 624 0.36 -57.74 41.00
CA ILE A 624 0.22 -57.62 39.55
C ILE A 624 -1.26 -57.76 39.16
N ARG A 625 -2.05 -58.70 39.70
CA ARG A 625 -3.50 -58.77 39.41
C ARG A 625 -4.28 -57.51 39.84
N GLU A 626 -3.92 -56.89 40.97
CA GLU A 626 -4.53 -55.60 41.39
C GLU A 626 -4.07 -54.42 40.53
N LYS A 627 -2.78 -54.39 40.15
CA LYS A 627 -2.23 -53.37 39.25
C LYS A 627 -2.77 -53.54 37.83
N ASP A 628 -2.88 -54.76 37.32
CA ASP A 628 -3.48 -55.17 36.05
C ASP A 628 -4.98 -54.92 36.02
N GLY A 629 -5.70 -55.01 37.15
CA GLY A 629 -7.10 -54.60 37.21
C GLY A 629 -7.28 -53.08 37.06
N LYS A 630 -6.37 -52.29 37.64
CA LYS A 630 -6.33 -50.82 37.45
C LYS A 630 -5.82 -50.45 36.06
N ILE A 631 -4.83 -51.17 35.54
CA ILE A 631 -4.31 -51.01 34.18
C ILE A 631 -5.40 -51.39 33.18
N LYS A 632 -6.13 -52.50 33.34
CA LYS A 632 -7.29 -52.85 32.50
C LYS A 632 -8.41 -51.83 32.55
N SER A 633 -8.70 -51.23 33.70
CA SER A 633 -9.69 -50.15 33.78
C SER A 633 -9.21 -48.87 33.08
N VAL A 634 -7.91 -48.56 33.17
CA VAL A 634 -7.30 -47.45 32.43
C VAL A 634 -7.20 -47.79 30.95
N GLU A 635 -6.87 -49.02 30.56
CA GLU A 635 -6.82 -49.54 29.20
C GLU A 635 -8.21 -49.57 28.59
N GLU A 636 -9.27 -49.97 29.30
CA GLU A 636 -10.66 -49.88 28.81
C GLU A 636 -11.11 -48.43 28.62
N LEU A 637 -10.69 -47.50 29.50
CA LEU A 637 -10.94 -46.07 29.32
C LEU A 637 -10.11 -45.48 28.18
N LEU A 638 -8.85 -45.92 28.03
CA LEU A 638 -7.97 -45.52 26.93
C LEU A 638 -8.43 -46.12 25.62
N GLU A 639 -8.97 -47.33 25.61
CA GLU A 639 -9.47 -48.07 24.45
C GLU A 639 -10.84 -47.54 24.03
N ALA A 640 -11.68 -47.11 24.98
CA ALA A 640 -12.88 -46.32 24.70
C ALA A 640 -12.54 -44.93 24.14
N GLU A 641 -11.48 -44.27 24.63
CA GLU A 641 -11.03 -42.99 24.10
C GLU A 641 -10.31 -43.15 22.75
N VAL A 642 -9.55 -44.23 22.55
CA VAL A 642 -8.96 -44.62 21.26
C VAL A 642 -10.06 -45.01 20.27
N LEU A 643 -11.16 -45.64 20.68
CA LEU A 643 -12.33 -45.87 19.82
C LEU A 643 -13.05 -44.56 19.47
N LYS A 644 -13.11 -43.58 20.39
CA LYS A 644 -13.61 -42.23 20.09
C LYS A 644 -12.69 -41.46 19.16
N VAL A 645 -11.38 -41.52 19.37
CA VAL A 645 -10.37 -40.92 18.50
C VAL A 645 -10.37 -41.60 17.15
N ALA A 646 -10.41 -42.93 17.08
CA ALA A 646 -10.50 -43.72 15.84
C ALA A 646 -11.82 -43.50 15.10
N ASN A 647 -12.94 -43.24 15.79
CA ASN A 647 -14.20 -42.85 15.14
C ASN A 647 -14.15 -41.41 14.62
N LYS A 648 -13.52 -40.47 15.35
CA LYS A 648 -13.26 -39.12 14.86
C LYS A 648 -12.27 -39.13 13.69
N GLU A 649 -11.25 -39.96 13.75
CA GLU A 649 -10.24 -40.18 12.73
C GLU A 649 -10.85 -40.87 11.51
N LYS A 650 -11.75 -41.86 11.67
CA LYS A 650 -12.58 -42.38 10.57
C LYS A 650 -13.48 -41.32 9.95
N THR A 651 -14.06 -40.42 10.76
CA THR A 651 -14.92 -39.35 10.23
C THR A 651 -14.10 -38.32 9.44
N VAL A 652 -12.92 -37.95 9.96
CA VAL A 652 -11.95 -37.09 9.27
C VAL A 652 -11.37 -37.80 8.05
N GLN A 653 -11.09 -39.10 8.11
CA GLN A 653 -10.56 -39.87 7.01
C GLN A 653 -11.60 -40.13 5.93
N VAL A 654 -12.88 -40.32 6.26
CA VAL A 654 -13.99 -40.34 5.28
C VAL A 654 -14.17 -38.96 4.64
N SER A 655 -14.04 -37.88 5.41
CA SER A 655 -14.06 -36.50 4.88
C SER A 655 -12.88 -36.21 3.95
N ILE A 656 -11.66 -36.63 4.32
CA ILE A 656 -10.46 -36.49 3.50
C ILE A 656 -10.57 -37.40 2.27
N THR A 657 -11.06 -38.63 2.42
CA THR A 657 -11.25 -39.55 1.28
C THR A 657 -12.31 -39.01 0.31
N SER A 658 -13.37 -38.38 0.81
CA SER A 658 -14.35 -37.66 0.00
C SER A 658 -13.73 -36.47 -0.74
N GLN A 659 -12.98 -35.62 -0.04
CA GLN A 659 -12.32 -34.47 -0.66
C GLN A 659 -11.24 -34.89 -1.68
N VAL A 660 -10.49 -35.95 -1.38
CA VAL A 660 -9.52 -36.54 -2.31
C VAL A 660 -10.25 -37.14 -3.52
N LYS A 661 -11.40 -37.82 -3.32
CA LYS A 661 -12.24 -38.33 -4.42
C LYS A 661 -12.75 -37.19 -5.31
N ASP A 662 -13.21 -36.10 -4.71
CA ASP A 662 -13.70 -34.93 -5.44
C ASP A 662 -12.58 -34.22 -6.19
N LEU A 663 -11.41 -34.05 -5.57
CA LEU A 663 -10.21 -33.52 -6.23
C LEU A 663 -9.71 -34.45 -7.34
N GLN A 664 -9.80 -35.77 -7.17
CA GLN A 664 -9.40 -36.75 -8.17
C GLN A 664 -10.38 -36.76 -9.36
N ASN A 665 -11.68 -36.57 -9.13
CA ASN A 665 -12.67 -36.38 -10.19
C ASN A 665 -12.46 -35.04 -10.93
N LEU A 666 -12.11 -33.97 -10.22
CA LEU A 666 -11.79 -32.67 -10.81
C LEU A 666 -10.50 -32.73 -11.63
N LEU A 667 -9.50 -33.47 -11.14
CA LEU A 667 -8.25 -33.73 -11.85
C LEU A 667 -8.49 -34.56 -13.11
N MET A 668 -9.31 -35.63 -13.05
CA MET A 668 -9.67 -36.40 -14.25
C MET A 668 -10.45 -35.54 -15.25
N GLY A 669 -11.38 -34.70 -14.79
CA GLY A 669 -12.09 -33.76 -15.68
C GLY A 669 -11.16 -32.72 -16.32
N LYS A 670 -10.12 -32.29 -15.61
CA LYS A 670 -9.07 -31.41 -16.15
C LYS A 670 -8.14 -32.15 -17.11
N GLU A 671 -7.83 -33.41 -16.84
CA GLU A 671 -7.02 -34.26 -17.72
C GLU A 671 -7.77 -34.60 -19.02
N GLU A 672 -9.09 -34.82 -18.96
CA GLU A 672 -9.93 -34.95 -20.15
C GLU A 672 -10.01 -33.64 -20.93
N GLN A 673 -10.16 -32.48 -20.26
CA GLN A 673 -10.07 -31.18 -20.92
C GLN A 673 -8.71 -30.96 -21.59
N MET A 674 -7.62 -31.38 -20.95
CA MET A 674 -6.25 -31.30 -21.49
C MET A 674 -6.09 -32.20 -22.72
N LYS A 675 -6.55 -33.46 -22.67
CA LYS A 675 -6.55 -34.36 -23.84
C LYS A 675 -7.39 -33.82 -24.99
N THR A 676 -8.51 -33.16 -24.69
CA THR A 676 -9.36 -32.53 -25.72
C THR A 676 -8.65 -31.33 -26.35
N MET A 677 -7.91 -30.55 -25.56
CA MET A 677 -7.12 -29.42 -26.04
C MET A 677 -5.90 -29.88 -26.86
N GLU A 678 -5.20 -30.93 -26.41
CA GLU A 678 -4.09 -31.56 -27.13
C GLU A 678 -4.55 -32.10 -28.50
N ALA A 679 -5.69 -32.80 -28.56
CA ALA A 679 -6.26 -33.27 -29.83
C ALA A 679 -6.61 -32.11 -30.78
N LEU A 680 -7.13 -30.99 -30.26
CA LEU A 680 -7.39 -29.79 -31.05
C LEU A 680 -6.11 -29.11 -31.53
N LEU A 681 -5.05 -29.10 -30.72
CA LEU A 681 -3.75 -28.58 -31.11
C LEU A 681 -3.12 -29.46 -32.20
N GLU A 682 -3.17 -30.78 -32.06
CA GLU A 682 -2.64 -31.72 -33.06
C GLU A 682 -3.43 -31.63 -34.38
N GLU A 683 -4.75 -31.41 -34.33
CA GLU A 683 -5.56 -31.11 -35.53
C GLU A 683 -5.14 -29.78 -36.18
N LYS A 684 -4.87 -28.73 -35.39
CA LYS A 684 -4.40 -27.44 -35.90
C LYS A 684 -2.99 -27.52 -36.49
N GLU A 685 -2.09 -28.27 -35.87
CA GLU A 685 -0.75 -28.54 -36.40
C GLU A 685 -0.83 -29.28 -37.73
N LYS A 686 -1.72 -30.27 -37.85
CA LYS A 686 -1.97 -30.99 -39.10
C LYS A 686 -2.55 -30.08 -40.20
N ASP A 687 -3.44 -29.16 -39.84
CA ASP A 687 -3.96 -28.16 -40.79
C ASP A 687 -2.91 -27.13 -41.21
N ILE A 688 -2.01 -26.74 -40.31
CA ILE A 688 -0.88 -25.87 -40.63
C ILE A 688 0.10 -26.61 -41.54
N ALA A 689 0.42 -27.87 -41.27
CA ALA A 689 1.27 -28.70 -42.13
C ALA A 689 0.69 -28.84 -43.55
N LYS A 690 -0.61 -29.15 -43.68
CA LYS A 690 -1.29 -29.20 -44.99
C LYS A 690 -1.29 -27.85 -45.71
N LYS A 691 -1.44 -26.73 -45.00
CA LYS A 691 -1.32 -25.39 -45.59
C LYS A 691 0.12 -25.10 -46.03
N GLY A 692 1.10 -25.57 -45.26
CA GLY A 692 2.51 -25.52 -45.62
C GLY A 692 2.80 -26.29 -46.91
N GLU A 693 2.32 -27.52 -47.02
CA GLU A 693 2.42 -28.33 -48.25
C GLU A 693 1.71 -27.68 -49.44
N TRP A 694 0.53 -27.08 -49.22
CA TRP A 694 -0.20 -26.36 -50.26
C TRP A 694 0.54 -25.09 -50.72
N LEU A 695 1.12 -24.33 -49.78
CA LEU A 695 1.94 -23.17 -50.10
C LEU A 695 3.23 -23.58 -50.82
N GLN A 696 3.86 -24.69 -50.43
CA GLN A 696 5.03 -25.22 -51.11
C GLN A 696 4.70 -25.67 -52.54
N SER A 697 3.61 -26.42 -52.74
CA SER A 697 3.16 -26.82 -54.08
C SER A 697 2.82 -25.60 -54.95
N ARG A 698 2.25 -24.55 -54.36
CA ARG A 698 1.99 -23.28 -55.05
C ARG A 698 3.27 -22.54 -55.37
N GLN A 699 4.25 -22.55 -54.47
CA GLN A 699 5.59 -22.00 -54.70
C GLN A 699 6.33 -22.76 -55.81
N ASP A 700 6.26 -24.09 -55.82
CA ASP A 700 6.83 -24.95 -56.86
C ASP A 700 6.15 -24.73 -58.22
N THR A 701 4.85 -24.46 -58.22
CA THR A 701 4.12 -24.08 -59.43
C THR A 701 4.53 -22.69 -59.92
N ILE A 702 4.75 -21.73 -59.02
CA ILE A 702 5.26 -20.41 -59.36
C ILE A 702 6.68 -20.51 -59.91
N THR A 703 7.59 -21.27 -59.30
CA THR A 703 8.96 -21.45 -59.80
C THR A 703 8.97 -22.17 -61.15
N HIS A 704 8.11 -23.19 -61.34
CA HIS A 704 7.94 -23.83 -62.64
C HIS A 704 7.41 -22.85 -63.70
N LEU A 705 6.40 -22.03 -63.39
CA LEU A 705 5.88 -21.02 -64.31
C LEU A 705 6.91 -19.93 -64.61
N THR A 706 7.69 -19.49 -63.62
CA THR A 706 8.79 -18.54 -63.81
C THR A 706 9.88 -19.11 -64.71
N SER A 707 10.26 -20.37 -64.51
CA SER A 707 11.22 -21.06 -65.38
C SER A 707 10.65 -21.26 -66.79
N LYS A 708 9.35 -21.53 -66.94
CA LYS A 708 8.67 -21.62 -68.23
C LYS A 708 8.60 -20.28 -68.95
N VAL A 709 8.38 -19.18 -68.21
CA VAL A 709 8.41 -17.82 -68.75
C VAL A 709 9.83 -17.48 -69.21
N GLN A 710 10.86 -17.82 -68.43
CA GLN A 710 12.25 -17.65 -68.85
C GLN A 710 12.62 -18.50 -70.08
N GLU A 711 12.16 -19.76 -70.16
CA GLU A 711 12.33 -20.60 -71.35
C GLU A 711 11.64 -20.00 -72.58
N LEU A 712 10.41 -19.48 -72.42
CA LEU A 712 9.66 -18.85 -73.51
C LEU A 712 10.29 -17.53 -73.94
N GLU A 713 10.83 -16.74 -73.00
CA GLU A 713 11.58 -15.52 -73.29
C GLU A 713 12.89 -15.84 -74.03
N GLN A 714 13.57 -16.92 -73.67
CA GLN A 714 14.79 -17.39 -74.34
C GLN A 714 14.48 -17.95 -75.74
N GLN A 715 13.38 -18.70 -75.91
CA GLN A 715 12.88 -19.15 -77.21
C GLN A 715 12.44 -17.99 -78.11
N ASN A 716 11.85 -16.94 -77.55
CA ASN A 716 11.50 -15.72 -78.30
C ASN A 716 12.77 -14.97 -78.76
N LEU A 717 13.82 -14.96 -77.93
CA LEU A 717 15.11 -14.35 -78.27
C LEU A 717 15.83 -15.11 -79.40
N GLU A 718 15.71 -16.44 -79.43
CA GLU A 718 16.23 -17.30 -80.50
C GLU A 718 15.39 -17.22 -81.79
N GLN A 719 14.05 -17.08 -81.70
CA GLN A 719 13.19 -16.90 -82.87
C GLN A 719 13.35 -15.52 -83.54
N LEU A 720 13.69 -14.47 -82.77
CA LEU A 720 13.96 -13.13 -83.32
C LEU A 720 15.26 -13.04 -84.13
N GLN A 721 16.17 -14.02 -84.01
CA GLN A 721 17.38 -14.09 -84.83
C GLN A 721 17.22 -14.85 -86.16
N GLN A 722 16.08 -15.51 -86.42
CA GLN A 722 15.98 -16.46 -87.54
C GLN A 722 14.94 -16.18 -88.63
N VAL A 723 14.16 -15.09 -88.59
CA VAL A 723 13.19 -14.83 -89.67
C VAL A 723 13.24 -13.38 -90.16
N SER A 724 14.06 -13.20 -91.20
CA SER A 724 13.93 -12.14 -92.20
C SER A 724 13.60 -12.82 -93.54
N ALA A 725 12.32 -12.80 -93.96
CA ALA A 725 11.85 -12.56 -95.33
C ALA A 725 10.47 -13.22 -95.68
N VAL A 726 9.45 -12.34 -95.80
CA VAL A 726 8.44 -12.26 -96.91
C VAL A 726 7.17 -13.17 -96.86
N LEU A 727 5.99 -12.60 -96.55
CA LEU A 727 4.90 -12.23 -97.50
C LEU A 727 3.60 -11.67 -96.83
N GLN A 728 3.17 -10.53 -97.36
CA GLN A 728 1.78 -10.13 -97.72
C GLN A 728 0.70 -9.84 -96.65
N VAL A 729 0.60 -8.55 -96.30
CA VAL A 729 -0.56 -7.60 -96.30
C VAL A 729 -1.94 -8.01 -95.75
N GLN A 730 -2.31 -9.28 -95.56
CA GLN A 730 -3.61 -9.65 -94.94
C GLN A 730 -3.53 -9.76 -93.40
N ASP A 731 -2.34 -9.96 -92.84
CA ASP A 731 -2.10 -9.96 -91.39
C ASP A 731 -2.01 -8.56 -90.78
N LEU A 732 -1.78 -7.51 -91.58
CA LEU A 732 -1.68 -6.16 -91.04
C LEU A 732 -3.02 -5.60 -90.58
N GLU A 733 -4.16 -6.02 -91.16
CA GLU A 733 -5.49 -5.56 -90.71
C GLU A 733 -5.98 -6.27 -89.44
N SER A 734 -5.64 -7.55 -89.24
CA SER A 734 -5.94 -8.27 -87.99
C SER A 734 -5.00 -7.84 -86.85
N LEU A 735 -3.72 -7.55 -87.17
CA LEU A 735 -2.76 -7.04 -86.22
C LEU A 735 -3.04 -5.58 -85.86
N LEU A 736 -3.50 -4.72 -86.78
CA LEU A 736 -3.90 -3.34 -86.44
C LEU A 736 -5.10 -3.34 -85.50
N LYS A 737 -6.09 -4.22 -85.72
CA LYS A 737 -7.26 -4.36 -84.85
C LYS A 737 -6.90 -4.93 -83.47
N GLY A 738 -6.03 -5.95 -83.43
CA GLY A 738 -5.47 -6.48 -82.18
C GLY A 738 -4.58 -5.48 -81.45
N LYS A 739 -3.86 -4.61 -82.18
CA LYS A 739 -3.08 -3.51 -81.61
C LYS A 739 -3.97 -2.36 -81.15
N GLU A 740 -5.07 -2.05 -81.82
CA GLU A 740 -6.08 -1.11 -81.32
C GLU A 740 -6.76 -1.61 -80.04
N GLU A 741 -7.07 -2.90 -79.95
CA GLU A 741 -7.60 -3.51 -78.72
C GLU A 741 -6.56 -3.58 -77.59
N GLN A 742 -5.28 -3.85 -77.91
CA GLN A 742 -4.18 -3.73 -76.94
C GLN A 742 -3.95 -2.29 -76.49
N VAL A 743 -4.05 -1.31 -77.40
CA VAL A 743 -3.92 0.11 -77.07
C VAL A 743 -5.08 0.55 -76.19
N LYS A 744 -6.33 0.16 -76.49
CA LYS A 744 -7.47 0.42 -75.60
C LYS A 744 -7.32 -0.23 -74.23
N LYS A 745 -6.75 -1.43 -74.16
CA LYS A 745 -6.48 -2.11 -72.89
C LYS A 745 -5.37 -1.41 -72.10
N MET A 746 -4.29 -1.00 -72.77
CA MET A 746 -3.22 -0.21 -72.14
C MET A 746 -3.69 1.20 -71.74
N GLU A 747 -4.57 1.83 -72.51
CA GLU A 747 -5.21 3.11 -72.15
C GLU A 747 -6.11 2.96 -70.94
N ALA A 748 -6.89 1.88 -70.84
CA ALA A 748 -7.70 1.59 -69.65
C ALA A 748 -6.83 1.28 -68.41
N GLU A 749 -5.74 0.52 -68.58
CA GLU A 749 -4.77 0.25 -67.50
C GLU A 749 -3.97 1.51 -67.11
N LEU A 750 -3.69 2.41 -68.06
CA LEU A 750 -3.07 3.72 -67.78
C LEU A 750 -4.05 4.68 -67.10
N GLU A 751 -5.33 4.67 -67.45
CA GLU A 751 -6.36 5.40 -66.72
C GLU A 751 -6.54 4.85 -65.30
N GLU A 752 -6.52 3.54 -65.13
CA GLU A 752 -6.62 2.90 -63.82
C GLU A 752 -5.39 3.18 -62.96
N ARG A 753 -4.18 3.09 -63.53
CA ARG A 753 -2.96 3.57 -62.87
C ARG A 753 -2.99 5.08 -62.60
N GLY A 754 -3.59 5.87 -63.47
CA GLY A 754 -3.81 7.31 -63.27
C GLY A 754 -4.75 7.58 -62.10
N ARG A 755 -5.82 6.79 -61.96
CA ARG A 755 -6.75 6.80 -60.81
C ARG A 755 -6.05 6.33 -59.53
N GLU A 756 -5.20 5.31 -59.59
CA GLU A 756 -4.40 4.87 -58.44
C GLU A 756 -3.34 5.90 -58.03
N ILE A 757 -2.67 6.55 -58.99
CA ILE A 757 -1.69 7.61 -58.70
C ILE A 757 -2.37 8.82 -58.08
N THR A 758 -3.55 9.21 -58.56
CA THR A 758 -4.34 10.29 -57.93
C THR A 758 -4.84 9.89 -56.54
N THR A 759 -5.28 8.64 -56.36
CA THR A 759 -5.68 8.13 -55.03
C THR A 759 -4.50 8.09 -54.05
N LYS A 760 -3.33 7.59 -54.49
CA LYS A 760 -2.09 7.61 -53.69
C LYS A 760 -1.58 9.03 -53.45
N GLY A 761 -1.77 9.94 -54.41
CA GLY A 761 -1.47 11.36 -54.27
C GLY A 761 -2.33 12.01 -53.18
N ASN A 762 -3.62 11.69 -53.15
CA ASN A 762 -4.54 12.16 -52.11
C ASN A 762 -4.18 11.57 -50.73
N GLN A 763 -3.85 10.27 -50.64
CA GLN A 763 -3.39 9.64 -49.40
C GLN A 763 -2.07 10.23 -48.88
N LEU A 764 -1.13 10.56 -49.78
CA LEU A 764 0.10 11.25 -49.41
C LEU A 764 -0.15 12.69 -48.97
N GLN A 765 -1.16 13.36 -49.54
CA GLN A 765 -1.57 14.69 -49.13
C GLN A 765 -2.24 14.66 -47.74
N GLU A 766 -3.13 13.70 -47.48
CA GLU A 766 -3.72 13.45 -46.15
C GLU A 766 -2.62 13.14 -45.12
N ALA A 767 -1.69 12.23 -45.43
CA ALA A 767 -0.56 11.92 -44.55
C ALA A 767 0.38 13.12 -44.31
N ARG A 768 0.43 14.08 -45.25
CA ARG A 768 1.20 15.33 -45.10
C ARG A 768 0.47 16.33 -44.22
N GLU A 769 -0.85 16.43 -44.35
CA GLU A 769 -1.71 17.25 -43.48
C GLU A 769 -1.74 16.70 -42.05
N GLU A 770 -1.80 15.38 -41.88
CA GLU A 770 -1.63 14.71 -40.59
C GLU A 770 -0.24 14.97 -39.99
N ASN A 771 0.83 14.91 -40.78
CA ASN A 771 2.17 15.25 -40.30
C ASN A 771 2.31 16.71 -39.87
N GLU A 772 1.71 17.66 -40.60
CA GLU A 772 1.69 19.06 -40.17
C GLU A 772 0.81 19.26 -38.92
N SER A 773 -0.28 18.51 -38.78
CA SER A 773 -1.09 18.46 -37.54
C SER A 773 -0.29 17.92 -36.35
N PHE A 774 0.43 16.82 -36.52
CA PHE A 774 1.31 16.27 -35.48
C PHE A 774 2.46 17.21 -35.14
N LYS A 775 3.02 17.91 -36.12
CA LYS A 775 4.07 18.91 -35.91
C LYS A 775 3.54 20.12 -35.14
N ALA A 776 2.31 20.56 -35.41
CA ALA A 776 1.62 21.58 -34.64
C ALA A 776 1.36 21.13 -33.19
N GLN A 777 0.90 19.89 -32.98
CA GLN A 777 0.73 19.31 -31.64
C GLN A 777 2.05 19.18 -30.87
N ILE A 778 3.14 18.78 -31.54
CA ILE A 778 4.47 18.73 -30.93
C ILE A 778 4.96 20.14 -30.57
N GLN A 779 4.66 21.14 -31.39
CA GLN A 779 5.01 22.53 -31.11
C GLN A 779 4.20 23.10 -29.93
N GLU A 780 2.92 22.75 -29.82
CA GLU A 780 2.04 23.11 -28.70
C GLU A 780 2.49 22.43 -27.40
N LEU A 781 2.83 21.13 -27.44
CA LEU A 781 3.42 20.40 -26.32
C LEU A 781 4.78 20.97 -25.88
N LYS A 782 5.61 21.43 -26.82
CA LYS A 782 6.85 22.15 -26.51
C LYS A 782 6.58 23.50 -25.84
N GLN A 783 5.55 24.22 -26.26
CA GLN A 783 5.17 25.50 -25.67
C GLN A 783 4.59 25.32 -24.25
N GLU A 784 3.85 24.23 -24.02
CA GLU A 784 3.33 23.83 -22.71
C GLU A 784 4.45 23.36 -21.77
N THR A 785 5.47 22.68 -22.30
CA THR A 785 6.71 22.34 -21.58
C THR A 785 7.50 23.60 -21.19
N CYS A 786 7.50 24.64 -22.03
CA CYS A 786 8.13 25.92 -21.72
C CYS A 786 7.37 26.72 -20.65
N LYS A 787 6.04 26.57 -20.55
CA LYS A 787 5.25 27.09 -19.43
C LYS A 787 5.48 26.28 -18.15
N GLN A 788 5.69 24.96 -18.23
CA GLN A 788 6.12 24.15 -17.08
C GLN A 788 7.53 24.49 -16.58
N ALA A 789 8.44 24.98 -17.44
CA ALA A 789 9.76 25.45 -17.00
C ALA A 789 9.69 26.67 -16.05
N SER A 790 8.60 27.44 -16.06
CA SER A 790 8.37 28.52 -15.09
C SER A 790 7.98 28.01 -13.69
N LEU A 791 7.65 26.71 -13.54
CA LEU A 791 7.48 26.05 -12.24
C LEU A 791 8.82 25.63 -11.60
N ALA A 792 9.96 25.78 -12.29
CA ALA A 792 11.27 25.54 -11.70
C ALA A 792 11.56 26.48 -10.50
N VAL A 793 10.96 27.68 -10.48
CA VAL A 793 11.01 28.60 -9.31
C VAL A 793 10.27 28.00 -8.10
N ARG A 794 9.25 27.18 -8.33
CA ARG A 794 8.49 26.49 -7.27
C ARG A 794 9.23 25.29 -6.69
N SER A 795 10.23 24.76 -7.43
CA SER A 795 11.12 23.69 -6.94
C SER A 795 12.12 24.22 -5.90
N ASP A 796 12.60 25.45 -6.06
CA ASP A 796 13.49 26.08 -5.07
C ASP A 796 12.74 26.46 -3.78
N GLU A 797 11.49 26.92 -3.88
CA GLU A 797 10.63 27.16 -2.71
C GLU A 797 10.32 25.86 -1.95
N LEU A 798 10.06 24.77 -2.68
CA LEU A 798 9.85 23.45 -2.06
C LEU A 798 11.13 22.93 -1.40
N LEU A 799 12.30 23.11 -2.02
CA LEU A 799 13.59 22.75 -1.41
C LEU A 799 13.88 23.55 -0.14
N GLN A 800 13.52 24.85 -0.11
CA GLN A 800 13.67 25.69 1.07
C GLN A 800 12.70 25.29 2.20
N VAL A 801 11.46 24.90 1.86
CA VAL A 801 10.49 24.36 2.82
C VAL A 801 10.94 22.99 3.35
N ILE A 802 11.49 22.13 2.49
CA ILE A 802 12.05 20.82 2.90
C ILE A 802 13.23 21.03 3.84
N ALA A 803 14.18 21.91 3.52
CA ALA A 803 15.29 22.24 4.40
C ALA A 803 14.82 22.85 5.74
N GLY A 804 13.80 23.71 5.71
CA GLY A 804 13.14 24.22 6.91
C GLY A 804 12.52 23.12 7.77
N LYS A 805 11.84 22.16 7.14
CA LYS A 805 11.24 21.01 7.84
C LYS A 805 12.29 20.03 8.35
N GLU A 806 13.42 19.86 7.67
CA GLU A 806 14.55 19.05 8.14
C GLU A 806 15.22 19.66 9.37
N THR A 807 15.35 20.99 9.44
CA THR A 807 15.85 21.69 10.64
C THR A 807 14.87 21.59 11.81
N GLU A 808 13.56 21.64 11.55
CA GLU A 808 12.52 21.44 12.57
C GLU A 808 12.53 19.98 13.09
N ILE A 809 12.68 18.98 12.20
CA ILE A 809 12.81 17.57 12.57
C ILE A 809 14.06 17.32 13.41
N THR A 810 15.18 17.96 13.10
CA THR A 810 16.40 17.83 13.90
C THR A 810 16.27 18.49 15.27
N SER A 811 15.60 19.66 15.38
CA SER A 811 15.25 20.28 16.66
C SER A 811 14.35 19.37 17.51
N LEU A 812 13.27 18.85 16.92
CA LEU A 812 12.35 17.93 17.60
C LEU A 812 13.02 16.62 18.01
N ARG A 813 13.94 16.08 17.21
CA ARG A 813 14.75 14.91 17.60
C ARG A 813 15.65 15.22 18.80
N ASN A 814 16.25 16.40 18.86
CA ASN A 814 17.08 16.82 19.99
C ASN A 814 16.24 17.02 21.26
N GLU A 815 15.06 17.61 21.14
CA GLU A 815 14.10 17.76 22.24
C GLU A 815 13.63 16.40 22.76
N LEU A 816 13.26 15.47 21.87
CA LEU A 816 12.94 14.08 22.19
C LEU A 816 14.10 13.39 22.92
N GLY A 817 15.34 13.61 22.48
CA GLY A 817 16.54 13.13 23.16
C GLY A 817 16.68 13.69 24.58
N SER A 818 16.42 14.99 24.77
CA SER A 818 16.47 15.63 26.09
C SER A 818 15.37 15.13 27.03
N LEU A 819 14.14 14.98 26.52
CA LEU A 819 12.99 14.47 27.25
C LEU A 819 13.19 13.00 27.63
N LYS A 820 13.73 12.19 26.71
CA LYS A 820 14.10 10.80 27.00
C LYS A 820 15.15 10.72 28.10
N ASN A 821 16.17 11.56 28.08
CA ASN A 821 17.17 11.63 29.15
C ASN A 821 16.58 12.07 30.49
N ALA A 822 15.65 13.03 30.49
CA ALA A 822 14.94 13.46 31.70
C ALA A 822 14.04 12.35 32.27
N VAL A 823 13.33 11.62 31.42
CA VAL A 823 12.51 10.46 31.82
C VAL A 823 13.39 9.34 32.37
N GLU A 824 14.54 9.08 31.74
CA GLU A 824 15.48 8.05 32.21
C GLU A 824 16.10 8.43 33.57
N GLN A 825 16.40 9.71 33.79
CA GLN A 825 16.81 10.21 35.11
C GLN A 825 15.70 10.07 36.16
N GLN A 826 14.43 10.32 35.80
CA GLN A 826 13.30 10.11 36.71
C GLN A 826 13.07 8.62 37.00
N ARG A 827 13.28 7.73 36.02
CA ARG A 827 13.25 6.27 36.23
C ARG A 827 14.34 5.82 37.20
N LYS A 828 15.57 6.29 37.05
CA LYS A 828 16.66 6.00 38.00
C LYS A 828 16.30 6.48 39.41
N LYS A 829 15.84 7.72 39.55
CA LYS A 829 15.38 8.25 40.86
C LYS A 829 14.22 7.44 41.45
N ASN A 830 13.26 7.00 40.62
CA ASN A 830 12.15 6.18 41.07
C ASN A 830 12.64 4.79 41.51
N ASN A 831 13.57 4.18 40.79
CA ASN A 831 14.19 2.91 41.18
C ASN A 831 14.98 3.05 42.49
N ASP A 832 15.76 4.11 42.66
CA ASP A 832 16.46 4.40 43.93
C ASP A 832 15.47 4.59 45.08
N LEU A 833 14.32 5.24 44.83
CA LEU A 833 13.26 5.41 45.82
C LEU A 833 12.56 4.08 46.14
N ARG A 834 12.33 3.21 45.14
CA ARG A 834 11.80 1.86 45.35
C ARG A 834 12.76 1.02 46.19
N GLU A 835 14.06 1.09 45.92
CA GLU A 835 15.08 0.38 46.69
C GLU A 835 15.14 0.91 48.14
N LYS A 836 15.10 2.23 48.34
CA LYS A 836 15.04 2.83 49.68
C LYS A 836 13.76 2.46 50.42
N ASN A 837 12.61 2.48 49.75
CA ASN A 837 11.34 2.06 50.34
C ASN A 837 11.30 0.55 50.63
N TRP A 838 11.90 -0.27 49.77
CA TRP A 838 12.03 -1.70 50.00
C TRP A 838 12.89 -1.97 51.23
N LYS A 839 14.04 -1.30 51.37
CA LYS A 839 14.88 -1.38 52.58
C LYS A 839 14.16 -0.88 53.84
N ALA A 840 13.36 0.18 53.72
CA ALA A 840 12.54 0.68 54.82
C ALA A 840 11.45 -0.32 55.22
N MET A 841 10.81 -0.96 54.23
CA MET A 841 9.80 -2.00 54.44
C MET A 841 10.42 -3.26 55.05
N GLU A 842 11.64 -3.64 54.65
CA GLU A 842 12.40 -4.75 55.23
C GLU A 842 12.80 -4.47 56.69
N ALA A 843 13.24 -3.24 56.99
CA ALA A 843 13.50 -2.79 58.35
C ALA A 843 12.22 -2.81 59.20
N LEU A 844 11.10 -2.32 58.66
CA LEU A 844 9.81 -2.35 59.35
C LEU A 844 9.34 -3.79 59.60
N ALA A 845 9.42 -4.68 58.61
CA ALA A 845 9.07 -6.09 58.76
C ALA A 845 9.95 -6.79 59.82
N SER A 846 11.24 -6.44 59.91
CA SER A 846 12.13 -6.92 60.96
C SER A 846 11.72 -6.42 62.35
N THR A 847 11.33 -5.14 62.47
CA THR A 847 10.82 -4.60 63.74
C THR A 847 9.44 -5.17 64.12
N GLU A 848 8.57 -5.42 63.14
CA GLU A 848 7.27 -6.06 63.32
C GLU A 848 7.46 -7.49 63.81
N LYS A 849 8.36 -8.26 63.20
CA LYS A 849 8.71 -9.61 63.64
C LYS A 849 9.27 -9.62 65.07
N LEU A 850 10.16 -8.68 65.41
CA LEU A 850 10.70 -8.54 66.77
C LEU A 850 9.60 -8.22 67.79
N LEU A 851 8.65 -7.35 67.43
CA LEU A 851 7.52 -7.01 68.29
C LEU A 851 6.55 -8.19 68.42
N GLN A 852 6.28 -8.92 67.33
CA GLN A 852 5.47 -10.13 67.34
C GLN A 852 6.09 -11.21 68.23
N ASP A 853 7.41 -11.41 68.16
CA ASP A 853 8.14 -12.33 69.01
C ASP A 853 8.10 -11.91 70.49
N LYS A 854 8.18 -10.61 70.79
CA LYS A 854 8.00 -10.08 72.16
C LYS A 854 6.57 -10.24 72.67
N VAL A 855 5.57 -10.03 71.84
CA VAL A 855 4.15 -10.24 72.18
C VAL A 855 3.91 -11.72 72.47
N ASN A 856 4.40 -12.61 71.62
CA ASN A 856 4.31 -14.06 71.80
C ASN A 856 5.04 -14.52 73.08
N LYS A 857 6.21 -13.95 73.38
CA LYS A 857 6.94 -14.22 74.63
C LYS A 857 6.17 -13.73 75.86
N THR A 858 5.64 -12.50 75.83
CA THR A 858 4.85 -11.93 76.93
C THR A 858 3.55 -12.71 77.15
N ALA A 859 2.93 -13.21 76.07
CA ALA A 859 1.75 -14.07 76.15
C ALA A 859 2.07 -15.42 76.83
N LYS A 860 3.21 -16.05 76.49
CA LYS A 860 3.66 -17.28 77.15
C LYS A 860 4.01 -17.07 78.62
N GLU A 861 4.70 -15.98 78.96
CA GLU A 861 5.02 -15.61 80.34
C GLU A 861 3.73 -15.37 81.15
N ARG A 862 2.76 -14.62 80.62
CA ARG A 862 1.44 -14.43 81.25
C ARG A 862 0.69 -15.74 81.45
N GLN A 863 0.71 -16.65 80.47
CA GLN A 863 0.09 -17.96 80.60
C GLN A 863 0.70 -18.77 81.75
N GLN A 864 2.03 -18.72 81.88
CA GLN A 864 2.76 -19.40 82.95
C GLN A 864 2.48 -18.79 84.34
N TYR A 865 2.33 -17.46 84.42
CA TYR A 865 1.89 -16.78 85.64
C TYR A 865 0.47 -17.18 86.05
N LEU A 866 -0.47 -17.25 85.09
CA LEU A 866 -1.84 -17.70 85.35
C LEU A 866 -1.88 -19.15 85.84
N GLU A 867 -1.05 -20.03 85.27
CA GLU A 867 -0.95 -21.42 85.68
C GLU A 867 -0.36 -21.58 87.08
N THR A 868 0.65 -20.76 87.41
CA THR A 868 1.25 -20.71 88.76
C THR A 868 0.25 -20.19 89.80
N ALA A 869 -0.45 -19.09 89.51
CA ALA A 869 -1.48 -18.53 90.38
C ALA A 869 -2.66 -19.51 90.55
N ALA A 870 -3.03 -20.24 89.50
CA ALA A 870 -4.04 -21.29 89.56
C ALA A 870 -3.62 -22.45 90.48
N MET A 871 -2.35 -22.87 90.45
CA MET A 871 -1.80 -23.88 91.36
C MET A 871 -1.76 -23.40 92.81
N GLU A 872 -1.33 -22.16 93.06
CA GLU A 872 -1.31 -21.55 94.39
C GLU A 872 -2.72 -21.42 94.98
N THR A 873 -3.69 -21.00 94.16
CA THR A 873 -5.11 -20.89 94.56
C THR A 873 -5.68 -22.25 94.95
N ARG A 874 -5.40 -23.30 94.16
CA ARG A 874 -5.78 -24.67 94.49
C ARG A 874 -5.16 -25.14 95.81
N ALA A 875 -3.87 -24.88 96.00
CA ALA A 875 -3.15 -25.24 97.22
C ALA A 875 -3.71 -24.53 98.46
N LEU A 876 -4.05 -23.23 98.34
CA LEU A 876 -4.65 -22.46 99.42
C LEU A 876 -6.05 -22.97 99.77
N LEU A 877 -6.90 -23.24 98.77
CA LEU A 877 -8.26 -23.77 98.98
C LEU A 877 -8.25 -25.16 99.61
N GLN A 878 -7.33 -26.05 99.16
CA GLN A 878 -7.11 -27.37 99.77
C GLN A 878 -6.66 -27.26 101.23
N LYS A 879 -5.88 -26.21 101.58
CA LYS A 879 -5.46 -25.93 102.95
C LYS A 879 -6.59 -25.40 103.83
N LEU A 880 -7.47 -24.57 103.28
CA LEU A 880 -8.62 -23.99 104.00
C LEU A 880 -9.73 -25.02 104.25
N PHE A 881 -9.89 -26.02 103.37
CA PHE A 881 -10.89 -27.09 103.50
C PHE A 881 -10.25 -28.47 103.29
N PRO A 882 -9.52 -28.99 104.30
CA PRO A 882 -8.78 -30.25 104.18
C PRO A 882 -9.65 -31.48 103.89
N GLU A 883 -10.92 -31.44 104.28
CA GLU A 883 -11.87 -32.56 104.09
C GLU A 883 -12.45 -32.64 102.66
N VAL A 884 -12.26 -31.60 101.83
CA VAL A 884 -12.70 -31.59 100.43
C VAL A 884 -11.56 -32.06 99.53
N SER A 885 -11.54 -33.35 99.19
CA SER A 885 -10.53 -33.96 98.31
C SER A 885 -11.05 -34.15 96.88
N LEU A 886 -10.35 -33.59 95.88
CA LEU A 886 -10.69 -33.72 94.46
C LEU A 886 -9.50 -34.23 93.62
N PRO A 887 -9.77 -34.89 92.48
CA PRO A 887 -8.73 -35.40 91.58
C PRO A 887 -7.82 -34.28 91.03
N SER A 888 -6.51 -34.55 90.97
CA SER A 888 -5.48 -33.60 90.52
C SER A 888 -5.37 -33.43 88.99
N ASN A 889 -6.13 -34.21 88.21
CA ASN A 889 -6.10 -34.22 86.74
C ASN A 889 -7.15 -33.30 86.08
N LEU A 890 -7.89 -32.51 86.85
CA LEU A 890 -8.92 -31.61 86.34
C LEU A 890 -8.33 -30.26 85.87
N SER A 891 -8.96 -29.59 84.90
CA SER A 891 -8.58 -28.21 84.53
C SER A 891 -8.88 -27.22 85.68
N HIS A 892 -8.26 -26.04 85.69
CA HIS A 892 -8.42 -25.09 86.82
C HIS A 892 -9.89 -24.73 87.07
N SER A 893 -10.64 -24.47 86.00
CA SER A 893 -12.07 -24.17 86.09
C SER A 893 -12.90 -25.34 86.63
N GLU A 894 -12.68 -26.55 86.13
CA GLU A 894 -13.40 -27.76 86.57
C GLU A 894 -13.08 -28.12 88.03
N TRP A 895 -11.83 -27.94 88.44
CA TRP A 895 -11.41 -28.18 89.81
C TRP A 895 -12.06 -27.18 90.77
N ILE A 896 -12.09 -25.89 90.42
CA ILE A 896 -12.74 -24.85 91.24
C ILE A 896 -14.24 -25.13 91.35
N HIS A 897 -14.89 -25.51 90.25
CA HIS A 897 -16.33 -25.79 90.28
C HIS A 897 -16.66 -27.06 91.08
N GLY A 898 -15.84 -28.10 90.97
CA GLY A 898 -15.95 -29.30 91.82
C GLY A 898 -15.70 -28.99 93.29
N PHE A 899 -14.72 -28.14 93.58
CA PHE A 899 -14.37 -27.72 94.95
C PHE A 899 -15.52 -26.94 95.56
N GLU A 900 -16.06 -25.98 94.81
CA GLU A 900 -17.21 -25.17 95.19
C GLU A 900 -18.43 -26.04 95.49
N LYS A 901 -18.74 -27.03 94.64
CA LYS A 901 -19.86 -27.95 94.84
C LYS A 901 -19.71 -28.76 96.14
N THR A 902 -18.52 -29.31 96.37
CA THR A 902 -18.24 -30.18 97.53
C THR A 902 -18.16 -29.36 98.82
N ALA A 903 -17.58 -28.16 98.77
CA ALA A 903 -17.59 -27.20 99.87
C ALA A 903 -19.01 -26.71 100.19
N ARG A 904 -19.88 -26.53 99.19
CA ARG A 904 -21.31 -26.21 99.38
C ARG A 904 -22.11 -27.32 100.05
N GLU A 905 -21.72 -28.57 99.83
CA GLU A 905 -22.31 -29.71 100.54
C GLU A 905 -21.83 -29.75 102.00
N TYR A 906 -20.57 -29.40 102.26
CA TYR A 906 -19.99 -29.28 103.60
C TYR A 906 -20.59 -28.11 104.42
N LEU A 907 -20.79 -26.95 103.79
CA LEU A 907 -21.46 -25.79 104.39
C LEU A 907 -22.96 -26.01 104.66
N ARG A 908 -23.58 -27.03 104.05
CA ARG A 908 -24.99 -27.37 104.26
C ARG A 908 -25.26 -27.94 105.66
N GLU A 909 -24.23 -28.42 106.35
CA GLU A 909 -24.32 -28.94 107.72
C GLU A 909 -24.07 -27.87 108.81
N ALA A 910 -23.66 -26.65 108.43
CA ALA A 910 -23.39 -25.57 109.36
C ALA A 910 -24.14 -24.30 108.95
N SER A 911 -25.41 -24.16 109.36
CA SER A 911 -26.16 -22.91 109.18
C SER A 911 -26.75 -22.39 110.48
N GLY A 912 -26.26 -21.23 110.91
CA GLY A 912 -26.85 -20.38 111.93
C GLY A 912 -26.66 -18.89 111.62
N SER A 913 -27.75 -18.27 111.13
CA SER A 913 -28.25 -16.88 111.27
C SER A 913 -27.41 -15.63 110.92
N GLU A 914 -28.13 -14.66 110.31
CA GLU A 914 -27.89 -13.21 110.08
C GLU A 914 -27.15 -12.73 108.81
N GLU A 915 -26.35 -13.55 108.12
CA GLU A 915 -25.75 -13.16 106.82
C GLU A 915 -26.73 -13.23 105.63
N VAL A 916 -27.88 -13.89 105.80
CA VAL A 916 -28.86 -14.17 104.73
C VAL A 916 -29.52 -12.90 104.17
N LYS A 917 -29.77 -11.87 104.99
CA LYS A 917 -30.39 -10.61 104.53
C LYS A 917 -29.45 -9.71 103.74
N VAL A 918 -28.15 -9.73 104.04
CA VAL A 918 -27.13 -9.01 103.25
C VAL A 918 -26.89 -9.72 101.91
N MET A 919 -26.97 -11.05 101.90
CA MET A 919 -26.84 -11.86 100.70
C MET A 919 -28.06 -11.73 99.77
N GLU A 920 -29.29 -11.58 100.30
CA GLU A 920 -30.48 -11.28 99.48
C GLU A 920 -30.40 -9.92 98.78
N GLN A 921 -29.89 -8.89 99.46
CA GLN A 921 -29.65 -7.57 98.83
C GLN A 921 -28.59 -7.65 97.73
N LYS A 922 -27.46 -8.34 98.00
CA LYS A 922 -26.39 -8.55 97.00
C LYS A 922 -26.84 -9.44 95.83
N LEU A 923 -27.75 -10.38 96.06
CA LEU A 923 -28.35 -11.20 95.01
C LEU A 923 -29.22 -10.35 94.08
N LYS A 924 -30.01 -9.43 94.64
CA LYS A 924 -30.83 -8.51 93.85
C LYS A 924 -29.99 -7.55 93.01
N GLU A 925 -28.92 -7.00 93.59
CA GLU A 925 -27.95 -6.17 92.87
C GLU A 925 -27.23 -6.96 91.77
N ALA A 926 -26.90 -8.23 92.01
CA ALA A 926 -26.33 -9.12 91.01
C ALA A 926 -27.33 -9.50 89.90
N GLU A 927 -28.61 -9.68 90.21
CA GLU A 927 -29.68 -9.92 89.25
C GLU A 927 -29.94 -8.69 88.36
N GLU A 928 -29.95 -7.49 88.92
CA GLU A 928 -30.05 -6.23 88.15
C GLU A 928 -28.84 -6.03 87.24
N MET A 929 -27.63 -6.34 87.74
CA MET A 929 -26.41 -6.29 86.94
C MET A 929 -26.40 -7.36 85.83
N HIS A 930 -26.94 -8.55 86.09
CA HIS A 930 -27.11 -9.60 85.09
C HIS A 930 -28.11 -9.18 83.99
N ILE A 931 -29.22 -8.53 84.34
CA ILE A 931 -30.17 -7.97 83.36
C ILE A 931 -29.49 -6.90 82.50
N MET A 932 -28.70 -5.99 83.08
CA MET A 932 -27.95 -4.99 82.32
C MET A 932 -26.91 -5.61 81.39
N LEU A 933 -26.12 -6.57 81.87
CA LEU A 933 -25.14 -7.30 81.06
C LEU A 933 -25.81 -8.08 79.92
N GLN A 934 -26.99 -8.64 80.18
CA GLN A 934 -27.76 -9.36 79.17
C GLN A 934 -28.31 -8.42 78.09
N LEU A 935 -28.79 -7.23 78.47
CA LEU A 935 -29.15 -6.17 77.51
C LEU A 935 -27.95 -5.71 76.69
N GLU A 936 -26.77 -5.62 77.30
CA GLU A 936 -25.54 -5.27 76.59
C GLU A 936 -25.12 -6.37 75.61
N CYS A 937 -25.22 -7.64 75.99
CA CYS A 937 -25.02 -8.79 75.10
C CYS A 937 -26.03 -8.83 73.94
N GLU A 938 -27.30 -8.54 74.18
CA GLU A 938 -28.33 -8.41 73.12
C GLU A 938 -27.96 -7.30 72.13
N LYS A 939 -27.46 -6.16 72.64
CA LYS A 939 -26.99 -5.05 71.81
C LYS A 939 -25.76 -5.44 70.98
N TYR A 940 -24.80 -6.15 71.56
CA TYR A 940 -23.66 -6.69 70.81
C TYR A 940 -24.07 -7.71 69.76
N LYS A 941 -25.03 -8.60 70.04
CA LYS A 941 -25.59 -9.53 69.04
C LYS A 941 -26.25 -8.78 67.89
N ALA A 942 -27.00 -7.71 68.16
CA ALA A 942 -27.62 -6.89 67.12
C ALA A 942 -26.57 -6.21 66.23
N VAL A 943 -25.53 -5.61 66.82
CA VAL A 943 -24.41 -5.01 66.05
C VAL A 943 -23.66 -6.07 65.24
N LEU A 944 -23.45 -7.27 65.80
CA LEU A 944 -22.82 -8.39 65.08
C LEU A 944 -23.67 -8.85 63.89
N ALA A 945 -24.99 -8.97 64.06
CA ALA A 945 -25.89 -9.31 62.97
C ALA A 945 -25.93 -8.23 61.88
N GLU A 946 -25.89 -6.95 62.25
CA GLU A 946 -25.83 -5.83 61.31
C GLU A 946 -24.49 -5.80 60.54
N THR A 947 -23.37 -6.00 61.25
CA THR A 947 -22.04 -6.08 60.63
C THR A 947 -21.90 -7.30 59.72
N GLU A 948 -22.45 -8.45 60.10
CA GLU A 948 -22.56 -9.63 59.23
C GLU A 948 -23.41 -9.33 57.99
N GLY A 949 -24.56 -8.65 58.14
CA GLY A 949 -25.40 -8.25 57.01
C GLY A 949 -24.73 -7.23 56.07
N ILE A 950 -23.86 -6.37 56.59
CA ILE A 950 -23.02 -5.47 55.76
C ILE A 950 -21.96 -6.29 55.01
N LEU A 951 -21.27 -7.21 55.69
CA LEU A 951 -20.26 -8.08 55.06
C LEU A 951 -20.86 -8.95 53.96
N GLN A 952 -22.03 -9.55 54.17
CA GLN A 952 -22.72 -10.34 53.14
C GLN A 952 -23.11 -9.50 51.91
N ARG A 953 -23.53 -8.25 52.10
CA ARG A 953 -23.81 -7.32 50.99
C ARG A 953 -22.54 -6.94 50.23
N LEU A 954 -21.46 -6.68 50.95
CA LEU A 954 -20.13 -6.41 50.36
C LEU A 954 -19.62 -7.62 49.58
N GLN A 955 -19.70 -8.82 50.14
CA GLN A 955 -19.32 -10.06 49.47
C GLN A 955 -20.12 -10.23 48.16
N ARG A 956 -21.46 -10.09 48.22
CA ARG A 956 -22.30 -10.19 47.01
C ARG A 956 -21.95 -9.14 45.97
N SER A 957 -21.70 -7.90 46.39
CA SER A 957 -21.27 -6.82 45.48
C SER A 957 -19.93 -7.11 44.83
N VAL A 958 -18.99 -7.71 45.55
CA VAL A 958 -17.69 -8.12 45.00
C VAL A 958 -17.87 -9.28 44.02
N GLU A 959 -18.64 -10.30 44.37
CA GLU A 959 -18.95 -11.44 43.48
C GLU A 959 -19.64 -10.99 42.18
N GLU A 960 -20.58 -10.04 42.26
CA GLU A 960 -21.24 -9.45 41.09
C GLU A 960 -20.26 -8.67 40.20
N GLU A 961 -19.37 -7.87 40.79
CA GLU A 961 -18.33 -7.17 40.03
C GLU A 961 -17.32 -8.13 39.42
N GLU A 962 -16.87 -9.16 40.15
CA GLU A 962 -16.01 -10.22 39.62
C GLU A 962 -16.67 -10.91 38.42
N SER A 963 -17.97 -11.21 38.50
CA SER A 963 -18.72 -11.79 37.39
C SER A 963 -18.79 -10.85 36.18
N LYS A 964 -18.98 -9.54 36.38
CA LYS A 964 -18.95 -8.55 35.29
C LYS A 964 -17.58 -8.47 34.64
N TRP A 965 -16.51 -8.42 35.43
CA TRP A 965 -15.14 -8.40 34.90
C TRP A 965 -14.81 -9.69 34.16
N LYS A 966 -15.28 -10.84 34.64
CA LYS A 966 -15.11 -12.12 33.95
C LYS A 966 -15.76 -12.14 32.58
N ILE A 967 -17.00 -11.65 32.46
CA ILE A 967 -17.70 -11.51 31.18
C ILE A 967 -16.95 -10.53 30.25
N LYS A 968 -16.52 -9.38 30.78
CA LYS A 968 -15.76 -8.37 30.01
C LYS A 968 -14.47 -8.96 29.45
N VAL A 969 -13.75 -9.75 30.24
CA VAL A 969 -12.51 -10.42 29.82
C VAL A 969 -12.81 -11.48 28.75
N GLU A 970 -13.86 -12.29 28.90
CA GLU A 970 -14.26 -13.27 27.89
C GLU A 970 -14.67 -12.61 26.56
N GLU A 971 -15.38 -11.48 26.59
CA GLU A 971 -15.73 -10.70 25.40
C GLU A 971 -14.49 -10.13 24.72
N SER A 972 -13.59 -9.46 25.46
CA SER A 972 -12.32 -8.97 24.91
C SER A 972 -11.44 -10.10 24.35
N GLN A 973 -11.48 -11.28 24.97
CA GLN A 973 -10.74 -12.45 24.48
C GLN A 973 -11.36 -13.05 23.19
N LYS A 974 -12.69 -12.97 23.02
CA LYS A 974 -13.37 -13.32 21.76
C LYS A 974 -13.04 -12.32 20.65
N GLU A 975 -13.08 -11.02 20.93
CA GLU A 975 -12.70 -9.98 19.98
C GLU A 975 -11.24 -10.12 19.54
N LEU A 976 -10.32 -10.40 20.47
CA LEU A 976 -8.91 -10.69 20.15
C LEU A 976 -8.76 -11.93 19.26
N LYS A 977 -9.53 -12.99 19.49
CA LYS A 977 -9.52 -14.18 18.62
C LYS A 977 -10.04 -13.84 17.23
N GLN A 978 -11.10 -13.05 17.12
CA GLN A 978 -11.65 -12.60 15.84
C GLN A 978 -10.64 -11.72 15.09
N MET A 979 -10.02 -10.75 15.76
CA MET A 979 -8.96 -9.94 15.17
C MET A 979 -7.76 -10.78 14.72
N ARG A 980 -7.31 -11.75 15.53
CA ARG A 980 -6.25 -12.68 15.11
C ARG A 980 -6.62 -13.49 13.87
N SER A 981 -7.87 -13.93 13.74
CA SER A 981 -8.32 -14.63 12.53
C SER A 981 -8.34 -13.71 11.30
N SER A 982 -8.75 -12.45 11.46
CA SER A 982 -8.70 -11.45 10.38
C SER A 982 -7.27 -11.12 9.98
N VAL A 983 -6.36 -10.94 10.94
CA VAL A 983 -4.93 -10.73 10.68
C VAL A 983 -4.35 -11.94 9.93
N GLY A 984 -4.65 -13.17 10.37
CA GLY A 984 -4.25 -14.36 9.66
C GLY A 984 -4.74 -14.39 8.21
N SER A 985 -6.00 -14.02 7.94
CA SER A 985 -6.51 -13.95 6.57
C SER A 985 -5.78 -12.91 5.71
N LEU A 986 -5.45 -11.75 6.27
CA LEU A 986 -4.68 -10.70 5.59
C LEU A 986 -3.23 -11.13 5.37
N GLU A 987 -2.62 -11.86 6.30
CA GLU A 987 -1.28 -12.44 6.12
C GLU A 987 -1.25 -13.44 4.96
N HIS A 988 -2.28 -14.28 4.82
CA HIS A 988 -2.40 -15.20 3.68
C HIS A 988 -2.62 -14.45 2.35
N GLU A 989 -3.40 -13.36 2.35
CA GLU A 989 -3.56 -12.49 1.18
C GLU A 989 -2.24 -11.83 0.77
N ILE A 990 -1.49 -11.31 1.75
CA ILE A 990 -0.15 -10.72 1.52
C ILE A 990 0.80 -11.77 0.93
N GLU A 991 0.79 -13.00 1.42
CA GLU A 991 1.66 -14.05 0.89
C GLU A 991 1.26 -14.47 -0.53
N ARG A 992 -0.04 -14.51 -0.84
CA ARG A 992 -0.52 -14.72 -2.22
C ARG A 992 -0.06 -13.61 -3.16
N LEU A 993 -0.24 -12.35 -2.75
CA LEU A 993 0.18 -11.19 -3.54
C LEU A 993 1.70 -11.16 -3.75
N LYS A 994 2.51 -11.62 -2.78
CA LYS A 994 3.96 -11.77 -2.99
C LYS A 994 4.28 -12.81 -4.05
N GLU A 995 3.56 -13.92 -4.09
CA GLU A 995 3.78 -14.95 -5.11
C GLU A 995 3.36 -14.45 -6.50
N GLU A 996 2.23 -13.75 -6.60
CA GLU A 996 1.81 -13.07 -7.84
C GLU A 996 2.84 -12.01 -8.29
N ILE A 997 3.48 -11.29 -7.36
CA ILE A 997 4.57 -10.35 -7.68
C ILE A 997 5.79 -11.10 -8.22
N LYS A 998 6.17 -12.23 -7.64
CA LYS A 998 7.29 -13.04 -8.17
C LYS A 998 6.98 -13.57 -9.57
N GLU A 999 5.76 -14.05 -9.80
CA GLU A 999 5.32 -14.46 -11.14
C GLU A 999 5.39 -13.29 -12.14
N ALA A 1000 4.91 -12.11 -11.75
CA ALA A 1000 5.02 -10.91 -12.57
C ALA A 1000 6.49 -10.52 -12.86
N GLU A 1001 7.39 -10.67 -11.89
CA GLU A 1001 8.83 -10.44 -12.09
C GLU A 1001 9.46 -11.47 -13.05
N THR A 1002 9.03 -12.73 -13.01
CA THR A 1002 9.50 -13.75 -13.96
C THR A 1002 9.03 -13.44 -15.38
N LEU A 1003 7.75 -13.10 -15.56
CA LEU A 1003 7.20 -12.67 -16.85
C LEU A 1003 7.87 -11.41 -17.37
N LYS A 1004 8.25 -10.48 -16.49
CA LYS A 1004 9.00 -9.28 -16.86
C LYS A 1004 10.39 -9.63 -17.43
N LYS A 1005 11.11 -10.57 -16.81
CA LYS A 1005 12.42 -11.03 -17.31
C LYS A 1005 12.29 -11.73 -18.66
N GLU A 1006 11.25 -12.55 -18.85
CA GLU A 1006 10.96 -13.19 -20.13
C GLU A 1006 10.62 -12.15 -21.21
N ARG A 1007 9.83 -11.11 -20.87
CA ARG A 1007 9.53 -10.00 -21.78
C ARG A 1007 10.79 -9.25 -22.19
N GLU A 1008 11.67 -8.93 -21.24
CA GLU A 1008 12.95 -8.26 -21.52
C GLU A 1008 13.86 -9.12 -22.40
N HIS A 1009 13.86 -10.44 -22.20
CA HIS A 1009 14.60 -11.37 -23.07
C HIS A 1009 14.06 -11.38 -24.51
N LEU A 1010 12.74 -11.48 -24.68
CA LEU A 1010 12.08 -11.44 -25.99
C LEU A 1010 12.25 -10.08 -26.69
N GLU A 1011 12.22 -8.97 -25.96
CA GLU A 1011 12.53 -7.64 -26.48
C GLU A 1011 13.96 -7.57 -27.03
N GLY A 1012 14.94 -8.16 -26.33
CA GLY A 1012 16.32 -8.24 -26.81
C GLY A 1012 16.49 -9.12 -28.04
N GLU A 1013 15.76 -10.25 -28.14
CA GLU A 1013 15.76 -11.08 -29.34
C GLU A 1013 15.12 -10.35 -30.53
N LEU A 1014 14.04 -9.60 -30.30
CA LEU A 1014 13.40 -8.79 -31.33
C LEU A 1014 14.33 -7.67 -31.82
N GLU A 1015 15.02 -6.97 -30.92
CA GLU A 1015 16.00 -5.94 -31.29
C GLU A 1015 17.13 -6.53 -32.14
N LYS A 1016 17.63 -7.71 -31.77
CA LYS A 1016 18.63 -8.42 -32.56
C LYS A 1016 18.12 -8.78 -33.96
N ALA A 1017 16.89 -9.30 -34.06
CA ALA A 1017 16.27 -9.60 -35.35
C ALA A 1017 16.04 -8.34 -36.20
N GLU A 1018 15.70 -7.20 -35.58
CA GLU A 1018 15.55 -5.90 -36.25
C GLU A 1018 16.89 -5.40 -36.79
N ILE A 1019 17.98 -5.56 -36.02
CA ILE A 1019 19.35 -5.23 -36.46
C ILE A 1019 19.74 -6.10 -37.65
N GLU A 1020 19.55 -7.42 -37.57
CA GLU A 1020 19.83 -8.35 -38.67
C GLU A 1020 19.02 -8.00 -39.92
N ARG A 1021 17.72 -7.69 -39.76
CA ARG A 1021 16.86 -7.21 -40.84
C ARG A 1021 17.37 -5.92 -41.46
N SER A 1022 17.83 -4.96 -40.65
CA SER A 1022 18.42 -3.71 -41.13
C SER A 1022 19.67 -3.97 -41.98
N THR A 1023 20.52 -4.90 -41.54
CA THR A 1023 21.70 -5.34 -42.29
C THR A 1023 21.30 -5.96 -43.63
N TYR A 1024 20.36 -6.90 -43.65
CA TYR A 1024 19.88 -7.48 -44.92
C TYR A 1024 19.27 -6.43 -45.85
N VAL A 1025 18.55 -5.43 -45.32
CA VAL A 1025 18.01 -4.33 -46.13
C VAL A 1025 19.13 -3.47 -46.73
N SER A 1026 20.21 -3.22 -45.99
CA SER A 1026 21.38 -2.51 -46.53
C SER A 1026 22.09 -3.31 -47.61
N GLU A 1027 22.29 -4.62 -47.42
CA GLU A 1027 22.90 -5.50 -48.42
C GLU A 1027 22.05 -5.57 -49.70
N VAL A 1028 20.72 -5.70 -49.56
CA VAL A 1028 19.79 -5.68 -50.71
C VAL A 1028 19.85 -4.33 -51.43
N ARG A 1029 20.03 -3.22 -50.72
CA ARG A 1029 20.21 -1.90 -51.34
C ARG A 1029 21.51 -1.83 -52.14
N GLU A 1030 22.62 -2.28 -51.56
CA GLU A 1030 23.92 -2.31 -52.25
C GLU A 1030 23.88 -3.19 -53.50
N LEU A 1031 23.25 -4.37 -53.41
CA LEU A 1031 23.05 -5.24 -54.57
C LEU A 1031 22.18 -4.59 -55.65
N LYS A 1032 21.15 -3.84 -55.26
CA LYS A 1032 20.31 -3.10 -56.21
C LYS A 1032 21.09 -1.98 -56.90
N ASP A 1033 21.92 -1.25 -56.16
CA ASP A 1033 22.77 -0.19 -56.72
C ASP A 1033 23.77 -0.78 -57.72
N LEU A 1034 24.42 -1.89 -57.38
CA LEU A 1034 25.29 -2.65 -58.28
C LEU A 1034 24.56 -3.13 -59.54
N LEU A 1035 23.34 -3.64 -59.41
CA LEU A 1035 22.52 -4.06 -60.54
C LEU A 1035 22.19 -2.88 -61.45
N THR A 1036 21.84 -1.71 -60.88
CA THR A 1036 21.58 -0.51 -61.69
C THR A 1036 22.82 0.00 -62.40
N GLU A 1037 24.00 -0.09 -61.78
CA GLU A 1037 25.27 0.27 -62.42
C GLU A 1037 25.64 -0.70 -63.55
N LEU A 1038 25.40 -2.01 -63.36
CA LEU A 1038 25.59 -3.01 -64.42
C LEU A 1038 24.61 -2.79 -65.58
N GLN A 1039 23.33 -2.50 -65.27
CA GLN A 1039 22.32 -2.18 -66.28
C GLN A 1039 22.73 -0.96 -67.10
N LYS A 1040 23.19 0.10 -66.42
CA LYS A 1040 23.69 1.31 -67.08
C LYS A 1040 24.90 1.03 -67.98
N LYS A 1041 25.88 0.24 -67.51
CA LYS A 1041 27.02 -0.16 -68.34
C LYS A 1041 26.61 -0.97 -69.56
N LEU A 1042 25.60 -1.83 -69.42
CA LEU A 1042 25.05 -2.59 -70.54
C LEU A 1042 24.35 -1.65 -71.54
N ASP A 1043 23.54 -0.70 -71.06
CA ASP A 1043 22.88 0.29 -71.91
C ASP A 1043 23.89 1.21 -72.63
N ASP A 1044 24.96 1.63 -71.94
CA ASP A 1044 26.06 2.40 -72.52
C ASP A 1044 26.80 1.58 -73.59
N SER A 1045 27.10 0.31 -73.32
CA SER A 1045 27.73 -0.60 -74.29
C SER A 1045 26.83 -0.87 -75.49
N TYR A 1046 25.52 -1.00 -75.26
CA TYR A 1046 24.53 -1.19 -76.32
C TYR A 1046 24.42 0.06 -77.19
N SER A 1047 24.38 1.24 -76.58
CA SER A 1047 24.37 2.53 -77.28
C SER A 1047 25.63 2.73 -78.10
N GLU A 1048 26.80 2.35 -77.56
CA GLU A 1048 28.06 2.39 -78.29
C GLU A 1048 28.09 1.40 -79.47
N ALA A 1049 27.54 0.19 -79.30
CA ALA A 1049 27.41 -0.77 -80.39
C ALA A 1049 26.46 -0.27 -81.49
N VAL A 1050 25.36 0.39 -81.12
CA VAL A 1050 24.44 1.04 -82.08
C VAL A 1050 25.17 2.16 -82.83
N ARG A 1051 25.92 3.01 -82.13
CA ARG A 1051 26.73 4.09 -82.73
C ARG A 1051 27.75 3.53 -83.72
N GLN A 1052 28.46 2.46 -83.36
CA GLN A 1052 29.40 1.77 -84.25
C GLN A 1052 28.70 1.18 -85.48
N ASN A 1053 27.50 0.63 -85.32
CA ASN A 1053 26.71 0.11 -86.43
C ASN A 1053 26.21 1.24 -87.36
N GLU A 1054 25.84 2.40 -86.82
CA GLU A 1054 25.52 3.59 -87.60
C GLU A 1054 26.74 4.10 -88.39
N GLU A 1055 27.92 4.16 -87.76
CA GLU A 1055 29.19 4.49 -88.43
C GLU A 1055 29.53 3.48 -89.54
N LEU A 1056 29.34 2.19 -89.29
CA LEU A 1056 29.56 1.14 -90.28
C LEU A 1056 28.59 1.28 -91.46
N ASN A 1057 27.31 1.58 -91.20
CA ASN A 1057 26.33 1.82 -92.25
C ASN A 1057 26.65 3.08 -93.06
N LEU A 1058 27.14 4.13 -92.42
CA LEU A 1058 27.61 5.34 -93.10
C LEU A 1058 28.81 5.03 -94.00
N LEU A 1059 29.80 4.29 -93.51
CA LEU A 1059 30.95 3.82 -94.29
C LEU A 1059 30.52 2.94 -95.46
N LYS A 1060 29.57 2.03 -95.24
CA LYS A 1060 29.00 1.17 -96.30
C LYS A 1060 28.28 2.00 -97.37
N THR A 1061 27.58 3.05 -96.97
CA THR A 1061 26.91 3.98 -97.89
C THR A 1061 27.96 4.74 -98.72
N GLN A 1062 28.99 5.29 -98.07
CA GLN A 1062 30.10 5.94 -98.74
C GLN A 1062 30.85 4.99 -99.70
N LEU A 1063 31.04 3.74 -99.31
CA LEU A 1063 31.65 2.72 -100.16
C LEU A 1063 30.77 2.40 -101.38
N ASN A 1064 29.45 2.28 -101.19
CA ASN A 1064 28.51 2.08 -102.29
C ASN A 1064 28.48 3.29 -103.24
N ASP A 1065 28.53 4.52 -102.71
CA ASP A 1065 28.59 5.74 -103.52
C ASP A 1065 29.90 5.82 -104.33
N THR A 1066 31.04 5.46 -103.72
CA THR A 1066 32.31 5.40 -104.43
C THR A 1066 32.32 4.29 -105.48
N LEU A 1067 31.74 3.13 -105.20
CA LEU A 1067 31.56 2.04 -106.16
C LEU A 1067 30.66 2.49 -107.32
N ALA A 1068 29.55 3.17 -107.04
CA ALA A 1068 28.66 3.72 -108.06
C ALA A 1068 29.39 4.73 -108.96
N LYS A 1069 30.18 5.65 -108.37
CA LYS A 1069 31.04 6.59 -109.12
C LYS A 1069 32.05 5.86 -109.99
N LEU A 1070 32.77 4.87 -109.44
CA LEU A 1070 33.72 4.06 -110.19
C LEU A 1070 33.05 3.30 -111.35
N LYS A 1071 31.82 2.82 -111.16
CA LYS A 1071 31.04 2.15 -112.21
C LYS A 1071 30.61 3.11 -113.32
N ILE A 1072 30.23 4.34 -112.97
CA ILE A 1072 29.97 5.41 -113.94
C ILE A 1072 31.26 5.70 -114.72
N ASP A 1073 32.38 5.95 -114.04
CA ASP A 1073 33.68 6.19 -114.67
C ASP A 1073 34.11 5.02 -115.58
N GLN A 1074 33.86 3.78 -115.16
CA GLN A 1074 34.14 2.59 -115.96
C GLN A 1074 33.26 2.55 -117.22
N SER A 1075 31.97 2.87 -117.10
CA SER A 1075 31.06 2.94 -118.26
C SER A 1075 31.45 4.04 -119.25
N GLU A 1076 31.91 5.20 -118.76
CA GLU A 1076 32.42 6.29 -119.58
C GLU A 1076 33.72 5.88 -120.29
N ARG A 1077 34.66 5.25 -119.58
CA ARG A 1077 35.88 4.69 -120.17
C ARG A 1077 35.57 3.65 -121.25
N GLN A 1078 34.58 2.79 -121.04
CA GLN A 1078 34.14 1.82 -122.06
C GLN A 1078 33.54 2.52 -123.29
N LYS A 1079 32.75 3.59 -123.09
CA LYS A 1079 32.20 4.39 -124.18
C LYS A 1079 33.32 5.07 -125.00
N VAL A 1080 34.28 5.71 -124.32
CA VAL A 1080 35.47 6.30 -124.96
C VAL A 1080 36.29 5.24 -125.71
N ALA A 1081 36.48 4.06 -125.12
CA ALA A 1081 37.15 2.94 -125.80
C ALA A 1081 36.37 2.44 -127.03
N GLY A 1082 35.04 2.45 -127.00
CA GLY A 1082 34.18 2.08 -128.13
C GLY A 1082 34.11 3.14 -129.25
N ASP A 1083 34.28 4.42 -128.91
CA ASP A 1083 34.32 5.51 -129.88
C ASP A 1083 35.73 5.72 -130.49
N LEU A 1084 36.78 5.22 -129.85
CA LEU A 1084 38.16 5.27 -130.34
C LEU A 1084 38.37 4.64 -131.73
N PRO A 1085 37.85 3.43 -132.06
CA PRO A 1085 37.96 2.87 -133.40
C PRO A 1085 37.19 3.70 -134.45
N LYS A 1086 36.05 4.30 -134.09
CA LYS A 1086 35.31 5.20 -135.01
C LYS A 1086 36.11 6.47 -135.30
N ALA A 1087 36.81 7.02 -134.29
CA ALA A 1087 37.71 8.14 -134.47
C ALA A 1087 38.93 7.77 -135.32
N GLN A 1088 39.49 6.56 -135.17
CA GLN A 1088 40.54 6.03 -136.04
C GLN A 1088 40.06 5.89 -137.49
N GLU A 1089 38.88 5.33 -137.73
CA GLU A 1089 38.28 5.22 -139.07
C GLU A 1089 38.00 6.59 -139.70
N SER A 1090 37.56 7.55 -138.90
CA SER A 1090 37.33 8.94 -139.34
C SER A 1090 38.64 9.64 -139.71
N LEU A 1091 39.73 9.43 -138.94
CA LEU A 1091 41.06 9.94 -139.26
C LEU A 1091 41.65 9.29 -140.53
N VAL A 1092 41.45 7.98 -140.73
CA VAL A 1092 41.84 7.28 -141.97
C VAL A 1092 41.04 7.79 -143.16
N SER A 1093 39.77 8.15 -142.96
CA SER A 1093 38.92 8.73 -144.00
C SER A 1093 39.32 10.17 -144.34
N LEU A 1094 39.63 11.01 -143.33
CA LEU A 1094 40.20 12.35 -143.51
C LEU A 1094 41.55 12.32 -144.22
N GLU A 1095 42.43 11.38 -143.90
CA GLU A 1095 43.71 11.19 -144.60
C GLU A 1095 43.51 10.78 -146.07
N ARG A 1096 42.52 9.93 -146.35
CA ARG A 1096 42.12 9.57 -147.72
C ARG A 1096 41.57 10.77 -148.49
N GLU A 1097 40.85 11.66 -147.82
CA GLU A 1097 40.23 12.86 -148.40
C GLU A 1097 41.24 14.00 -148.62
N ILE A 1098 42.20 14.18 -147.69
CA ILE A 1098 43.39 15.05 -147.87
C ILE A 1098 44.26 14.52 -149.02
N GLY A 1099 44.44 13.20 -149.14
CA GLY A 1099 45.14 12.57 -150.26
C GLY A 1099 44.45 12.77 -151.62
N LYS A 1100 43.11 12.77 -151.66
CA LYS A 1100 42.32 13.11 -152.86
C LYS A 1100 42.40 14.60 -153.20
N ALA A 1101 42.32 15.49 -152.19
CA ALA A 1101 42.47 16.94 -152.37
C ALA A 1101 43.89 17.36 -152.82
N ALA A 1102 44.91 16.54 -152.55
CA ALA A 1102 46.28 16.73 -153.04
C ALA A 1102 46.55 16.10 -154.42
N GLY A 1103 45.68 15.19 -154.90
CA GLY A 1103 45.85 14.41 -156.13
C GLY A 1103 45.10 14.93 -157.36
N ASP A 1104 44.06 15.76 -157.19
CA ASP A 1104 43.30 16.37 -158.30
C ASP A 1104 44.01 17.62 -158.85
N ALA A 1105 45.17 17.36 -159.48
CA ALA A 1105 45.85 18.27 -160.38
C ALA A 1105 45.67 17.76 -161.81
N ASN A 1106 44.72 18.33 -162.55
CA ASN A 1106 44.70 18.59 -164.00
C ASN A 1106 43.29 18.41 -164.63
N VAL A 1107 42.93 19.37 -165.50
CA VAL A 1107 41.89 19.32 -166.56
C VAL A 1107 40.48 19.71 -166.02
N ILE A 1108 39.83 20.85 -166.34
CA ILE A 1108 39.72 21.65 -167.60
C ILE A 1108 39.47 23.16 -167.33
N GLU A 1109 40.23 24.00 -168.07
CA GLU A 1109 39.92 25.30 -168.75
C GLU A 1109 38.52 25.94 -168.61
N ASN A 1110 38.23 27.24 -168.71
CA ASN A 1110 38.85 28.54 -169.08
C ASN A 1110 37.75 29.59 -168.70
N SER A 1111 37.93 30.88 -168.42
CA SER A 1111 39.04 31.84 -168.45
C SER A 1111 38.60 33.17 -167.79
N GLY A 1112 39.57 33.86 -167.16
CA GLY A 1112 39.54 35.30 -166.81
C GLY A 1112 39.12 35.62 -165.37
N GLY A 1113 39.95 36.11 -164.46
CA GLY A 1113 41.36 36.49 -164.47
C GLY A 1113 41.60 37.41 -163.26
N CYS A 1114 42.53 37.05 -162.37
CA CYS A 1114 43.46 37.99 -161.73
C CYS A 1114 44.53 37.17 -161.00
N SER A 1115 45.77 37.54 -161.27
CA SER A 1115 47.02 36.87 -160.93
C SER A 1115 47.39 37.07 -159.47
N GLU A 1116 47.75 36.01 -158.73
CA GLU A 1116 48.71 36.12 -157.64
C GLU A 1116 49.28 34.73 -157.28
N PRO A 1117 50.61 34.51 -157.39
CA PRO A 1117 51.27 33.21 -157.20
C PRO A 1117 51.44 32.79 -155.73
N GLU A 1118 50.69 33.40 -154.81
CA GLU A 1118 50.72 33.13 -153.36
C GLU A 1118 49.66 32.11 -152.89
N LEU A 1119 48.71 31.70 -153.73
CA LEU A 1119 47.59 30.83 -153.34
C LEU A 1119 47.86 29.32 -153.54
N THR A 1120 48.76 28.95 -154.45
CA THR A 1120 49.16 27.56 -154.70
C THR A 1120 50.21 27.06 -153.70
N GLU A 1121 51.13 27.93 -153.27
CA GLU A 1121 52.07 27.64 -152.17
C GLU A 1121 51.37 27.61 -150.81
N LYS A 1122 50.41 28.51 -150.56
CA LYS A 1122 49.55 28.46 -149.35
C LYS A 1122 48.69 27.19 -149.31
N ARG A 1123 48.19 26.68 -150.44
CA ARG A 1123 47.41 25.42 -150.48
C ARG A 1123 48.26 24.17 -150.22
N LEU A 1124 49.47 24.09 -150.77
CA LEU A 1124 50.41 23.00 -150.47
C LEU A 1124 50.90 23.07 -149.02
N ASN A 1125 51.22 24.26 -148.51
CA ASN A 1125 51.57 24.44 -147.10
C ASN A 1125 50.42 24.13 -146.15
N LEU A 1126 49.17 24.45 -146.50
CA LEU A 1126 47.98 24.08 -145.72
C LEU A 1126 47.73 22.57 -145.76
N ALA A 1127 47.91 21.90 -146.90
CA ALA A 1127 47.79 20.45 -147.01
C ALA A 1127 48.90 19.71 -146.23
N VAL A 1128 50.12 20.24 -146.24
CA VAL A 1128 51.24 19.74 -145.42
C VAL A 1128 50.98 19.98 -143.93
N SER A 1129 50.48 21.16 -143.54
CA SER A 1129 50.13 21.41 -142.13
C SER A 1129 48.97 20.52 -141.67
N LEU A 1130 47.92 20.35 -142.49
CA LEU A 1130 46.81 19.45 -142.22
C LEU A 1130 47.26 17.98 -142.15
N SER A 1131 48.17 17.55 -143.01
CA SER A 1131 48.74 16.20 -142.94
C SER A 1131 49.60 16.02 -141.67
N GLN A 1132 50.31 17.07 -141.25
CA GLN A 1132 51.09 17.07 -140.01
C GLN A 1132 50.16 17.03 -138.79
N ASP A 1133 49.07 17.79 -138.79
CA ASP A 1133 48.03 17.79 -137.76
C ASP A 1133 47.31 16.43 -137.66
N VAL A 1134 46.98 15.81 -138.80
CA VAL A 1134 46.43 14.43 -138.83
C VAL A 1134 47.45 13.41 -138.31
N GLY A 1135 48.74 13.59 -138.61
CA GLY A 1135 49.82 12.77 -138.06
C GLY A 1135 49.98 12.94 -136.53
N HIS A 1136 49.80 14.15 -136.03
CA HIS A 1136 49.79 14.45 -134.59
C HIS A 1136 48.56 13.83 -133.91
N LEU A 1137 47.37 13.94 -134.53
CA LEU A 1137 46.14 13.32 -134.05
C LEU A 1137 46.24 11.79 -134.02
N LYS A 1138 46.86 11.16 -135.02
CA LYS A 1138 47.13 9.72 -135.01
C LYS A 1138 48.03 9.30 -133.85
N LYS A 1139 49.12 10.04 -133.60
CA LYS A 1139 50.01 9.78 -132.45
C LYS A 1139 49.24 9.93 -131.13
N LEU A 1140 48.37 10.93 -131.03
CA LEU A 1140 47.54 11.15 -129.85
C LEU A 1140 46.55 10.00 -129.63
N VAL A 1141 45.87 9.56 -130.69
CA VAL A 1141 44.91 8.43 -130.65
C VAL A 1141 45.60 7.12 -130.31
N VAL A 1142 46.79 6.85 -130.84
CA VAL A 1142 47.60 5.67 -130.45
C VAL A 1142 48.02 5.75 -128.99
N SER A 1143 48.43 6.93 -128.52
CA SER A 1143 48.80 7.15 -127.11
C SER A 1143 47.61 6.91 -126.16
N ILE A 1144 46.42 7.42 -126.51
CA ILE A 1144 45.17 7.17 -125.79
C ILE A 1144 44.82 5.67 -125.82
N SER A 1145 44.99 5.00 -126.97
CA SER A 1145 44.75 3.55 -127.09
C SER A 1145 45.69 2.73 -126.20
N GLN A 1146 46.96 3.12 -126.10
CA GLN A 1146 47.92 2.49 -125.19
C GLN A 1146 47.60 2.76 -123.72
N MET A 1147 47.18 3.97 -123.36
CA MET A 1147 46.75 4.29 -122.00
C MET A 1147 45.50 3.49 -121.58
N LEU A 1148 44.52 3.34 -122.48
CA LEU A 1148 43.31 2.55 -122.22
C LEU A 1148 43.61 1.04 -122.14
N SER A 1149 44.58 0.54 -122.91
CA SER A 1149 45.00 -0.87 -122.86
C SER A 1149 45.76 -1.20 -121.58
N LYS A 1150 46.68 -0.32 -121.16
CA LYS A 1150 47.33 -0.41 -119.84
C LYS A 1150 46.32 -0.28 -118.69
N GLY A 1151 45.29 0.54 -118.86
CA GLY A 1151 44.17 0.61 -117.94
C GLY A 1151 43.39 -0.72 -117.83
N LYS A 1152 43.14 -1.42 -118.94
CA LYS A 1152 42.47 -2.73 -118.91
C LYS A 1152 43.27 -3.80 -118.17
N GLU A 1153 44.59 -3.86 -118.36
CA GLU A 1153 45.46 -4.81 -117.65
C GLU A 1153 45.49 -4.53 -116.14
N HIS A 1154 45.39 -3.27 -115.72
CA HIS A 1154 45.39 -2.92 -114.30
C HIS A 1154 44.09 -3.29 -113.57
N TYR A 1155 42.96 -3.37 -114.27
CA TYR A 1155 41.67 -3.77 -113.68
C TYR A 1155 41.39 -5.28 -113.76
N GLN A 1156 41.97 -6.02 -114.71
CA GLN A 1156 41.89 -7.50 -114.72
C GLN A 1156 42.74 -8.16 -113.62
N LEU A 1157 43.66 -7.41 -112.99
CA LEU A 1157 44.44 -7.86 -111.84
C LEU A 1157 43.72 -7.64 -110.49
N VAL A 1158 42.51 -7.07 -110.49
CA VAL A 1158 41.76 -6.67 -109.28
C VAL A 1158 40.33 -7.28 -109.24
N GLU A 1159 39.98 -8.17 -110.18
CA GLU A 1159 38.98 -9.23 -109.95
C GLU A 1159 39.66 -10.42 -109.26
#